data_AF-A0A517NYF3-F1
#
_entry.id   AF-A0A517NYF3-F1
#
_cell.length_a   1.000
_cell.length_b   1.000
_cell.length_c   1.000
_cell.angle_alpha   90.00
_cell.angle_beta   90.00
_cell.angle_gamma   90.00
#
_symmetry.space_group_name_H-M   'P 1'
#
loop_
_entity.id
_entity.type
_entity.pdbx_description
1 polymer ?
#
loop_
_entity_poly.entity_id
_entity_poly.type
_entity_poly.pdbx_seq_one_letter_code
_entity_poly.pdbx_strand_id
1 'polypeptide(L)'
;MRYRDVCCIAIVMMLVIFVSGKANQTIQDYSFASVEINREDANRESSIILSTDQWVEFQIQSEANGLRLLTNVALDSNDAPDHDLDNPRTGWRYSVDYELLDSTRKVLKQSTYHFRSQVHQLIDVTSGEPIYPIFFGKSSRVATQTRAMQLPINQDAERVALMRVRVAQADPKIQEVVARVLVRSEREDYDQRTTWNRMSTSRREGLSRFCVYDHDLLTIGERNNLLRWQWKSAPVISDFEKRYLFFIGDIDDQQVRGDQLPAGLFIDSQWLGTIPVPEVSKKVRLELRWVGTPHEQRTASATVLWTGADVADRNESFHHVRLGTDAAKTSELFVDVDGGLIQVSTDAPVVVRAFVPSDDLPQSDSTGVEVEITPEMNFVRTFLSDTRSIQYGVTHLDDQPTPMRVVVRYPYARLFSNLGETIGGKVGSAIEASRCTANWQFLREDGSVANQGHFTIVPTPSAYDRFTVAGQRELISDPNEWFMAVPADVTAVRISSPDCRLLVSAYVRPANLRSTVQIPEDYHAFNRTESTRQTWYGMNPSDHESMIQENRSFIVQAQTRPAQPNEEILAGRYEWEGFVPNGNWIARPMLVPRGSGALDADVVRESAVGSVYYEIKSGAIHHFADHADVAFPELIDTKIAFVSEEAPGRVSVEINGRIVNEQTLRSARGEILLDTVDLGRSGTIKVETEHSCRLFLVGKSVAKVRTFVRRTAQRLSRSLLDFQYTKSSHEDELVTLQLFRSSTDEERCRIQVDIDRVGPSAASDVMLPTWTVRRKEYDLRAQQGHDSVLLGHADQVDVGYRCFIRLDSDLPPGTYQIRVKRMDEGQEGYALLYQVVAGQRPGRTVRIDASAGVGDGN
;
A
#
# COMPACT_ATOMS: atom_id res chain seq x y z
N MET A 1 -8.83 58.03 73.05
CA MET A 1 -7.79 57.67 72.06
C MET A 1 -7.38 58.93 71.34
N ARG A 2 -6.09 59.27 71.35
CA ARG A 2 -5.58 60.54 70.85
C ARG A 2 -5.25 60.36 69.36
N TYR A 3 -5.39 61.43 68.57
CA TYR A 3 -5.15 61.52 67.11
C TYR A 3 -3.80 60.91 66.65
N ARG A 4 -2.87 60.73 67.59
CA ARG A 4 -1.55 60.12 67.42
C ARG A 4 -1.63 58.60 67.15
N ASP A 5 -2.63 57.91 67.65
CA ASP A 5 -2.75 56.45 67.52
C ASP A 5 -3.29 56.04 66.14
N VAL A 6 -4.17 56.86 65.54
CA VAL A 6 -4.73 56.62 64.19
C VAL A 6 -3.70 56.92 63.10
N CYS A 7 -2.86 57.95 63.28
CA CYS A 7 -1.76 58.22 62.35
C CYS A 7 -0.68 57.13 62.39
N CYS A 8 -0.36 56.59 63.57
CA CYS A 8 0.57 55.47 63.67
C CYS A 8 0.02 54.20 62.98
N ILE A 9 -1.27 53.91 63.11
CA ILE A 9 -1.88 52.74 62.44
C ILE A 9 -1.93 52.94 60.92
N ALA A 10 -2.24 54.15 60.43
CA ALA A 10 -2.24 54.45 58.99
C ALA A 10 -0.83 54.41 58.37
N ILE A 11 0.19 54.89 59.09
CA ILE A 11 1.59 54.83 58.64
C ILE A 11 2.09 53.37 58.67
N VAL A 12 1.73 52.59 59.69
CA VAL A 12 2.09 51.16 59.74
C VAL A 12 1.37 50.36 58.65
N MET A 13 0.09 50.63 58.35
CA MET A 13 -0.59 49.99 57.22
C MET A 13 -0.01 50.39 55.86
N MET A 14 0.32 51.67 55.64
CA MET A 14 1.02 52.08 54.40
C MET A 14 2.41 51.45 54.31
N LEU A 15 3.15 51.32 55.41
CA LEU A 15 4.45 50.67 55.42
C LEU A 15 4.33 49.16 55.14
N VAL A 16 3.30 48.50 55.67
CA VAL A 16 3.03 47.08 55.40
C VAL A 16 2.59 46.88 53.94
N ILE A 17 1.76 47.76 53.36
CA ILE A 17 1.37 47.67 51.94
C ILE A 17 2.56 47.98 51.02
N PHE A 18 3.43 48.93 51.38
CA PHE A 18 4.61 49.27 50.59
C PHE A 18 5.71 48.19 50.67
N VAL A 19 5.90 47.57 51.84
CA VAL A 19 6.82 46.43 52.02
C VAL A 19 6.26 45.16 51.38
N SER A 20 4.94 44.94 51.40
CA SER A 20 4.30 43.81 50.71
C SER A 20 4.31 44.00 49.18
N GLY A 21 4.14 45.24 48.70
CA GLY A 21 4.25 45.61 47.29
C GLY A 21 5.67 45.48 46.75
N LYS A 22 6.69 45.88 47.53
CA LYS A 22 8.10 45.64 47.18
C LYS A 22 8.52 44.18 47.35
N ALA A 23 7.97 43.43 48.30
CA ALA A 23 8.21 41.99 48.42
C ALA A 23 7.60 41.23 47.24
N ASN A 24 6.40 41.59 46.76
CA ASN A 24 5.82 40.98 45.56
C ASN A 24 6.52 41.42 44.26
N GLN A 25 7.04 42.65 44.16
CA GLN A 25 7.89 43.03 43.02
C GLN A 25 9.29 42.40 43.05
N THR A 26 9.81 42.03 44.22
CA THR A 26 11.10 41.30 44.33
C THR A 26 10.92 39.77 44.27
N ILE A 27 9.68 39.26 44.35
CA ILE A 27 9.35 37.83 44.24
C ILE A 27 8.70 37.50 42.87
N GLN A 28 8.14 38.46 42.14
CA GLN A 28 7.69 38.26 40.75
C GLN A 28 8.73 38.58 39.66
N ASP A 29 9.89 39.14 40.03
CA ASP A 29 11.07 39.24 39.15
C ASP A 29 12.16 38.19 39.47
N TYR A 30 11.83 37.18 40.29
CA TYR A 30 12.69 36.01 40.57
C TYR A 30 11.90 34.70 40.45
N SER A 31 11.38 34.41 39.25
CA SER A 31 11.11 33.03 38.83
C SER A 31 11.30 32.76 37.34
N PHE A 32 11.97 33.66 36.61
CA PHE A 32 12.80 33.18 35.52
C PHE A 32 14.08 32.70 36.18
N ALA A 33 14.14 31.40 36.42
CA ALA A 33 15.43 30.74 36.55
C ALA A 33 16.21 31.13 35.29
N SER A 34 17.12 32.10 35.42
CA SER A 34 18.31 32.14 34.59
C SER A 34 19.05 30.84 34.89
N VAL A 35 18.62 29.77 34.25
CA VAL A 35 19.52 28.67 33.96
C VAL A 35 20.45 29.27 32.90
N GLU A 36 21.46 30.03 33.37
CA GLU A 36 22.80 29.76 32.86
C GLU A 36 22.86 28.24 32.79
N ILE A 37 23.03 27.68 31.60
CA ILE A 37 23.26 26.24 31.47
C ILE A 37 24.52 25.97 32.27
N ASN A 38 24.33 25.66 33.55
CA ASN A 38 25.40 25.39 34.46
C ASN A 38 25.93 24.07 33.95
N ARG A 39 27.10 24.09 33.31
CA ARG A 39 27.76 22.88 32.80
C ARG A 39 27.98 21.84 33.92
N GLU A 40 27.77 22.22 35.18
CA GLU A 40 27.75 21.36 36.37
C GLU A 40 26.48 20.49 36.52
N ASP A 41 25.34 20.85 35.90
CA ASP A 41 24.10 20.05 35.88
C ASP A 41 24.05 19.04 34.70
N ALA A 42 25.08 19.02 33.86
CA ALA A 42 25.18 18.08 32.75
C ALA A 42 25.38 16.65 33.25
N ASN A 43 24.52 15.73 32.79
CA ASN A 43 24.71 14.32 33.05
C ASN A 43 26.03 13.85 32.41
N ARG A 44 26.72 12.94 33.10
CA ARG A 44 28.06 12.49 32.73
C ARG A 44 28.07 10.99 32.50
N GLU A 45 28.51 10.59 31.33
CA GLU A 45 28.69 9.19 30.97
C GLU A 45 30.14 8.89 30.60
N SER A 46 30.65 7.73 31.02
CA SER A 46 31.98 7.28 30.66
C SER A 46 31.95 6.47 29.36
N SER A 47 32.74 6.89 28.38
CA SER A 47 32.95 6.16 27.12
C SER A 47 34.41 5.75 26.98
N ILE A 48 34.69 4.71 26.20
CA ILE A 48 36.04 4.24 25.92
C ILE A 48 36.51 4.81 24.60
N ILE A 49 37.75 5.30 24.54
CA ILE A 49 38.35 5.75 23.29
C ILE A 49 38.74 4.51 22.48
N LEU A 50 38.25 4.45 21.24
CA LEU A 50 38.62 3.40 20.30
C LEU A 50 39.88 3.80 19.53
N SER A 51 40.73 2.82 19.23
CA SER A 51 41.91 2.98 18.37
C SER A 51 41.75 2.17 17.08
N THR A 52 42.60 2.41 16.09
CA THR A 52 42.67 1.59 14.88
C THR A 52 43.40 0.26 15.10
N ASP A 53 44.35 0.26 16.03
CA ASP A 53 45.33 -0.82 16.15
C ASP A 53 44.97 -1.83 17.26
N GLN A 54 44.19 -1.41 18.25
CA GLN A 54 43.85 -2.21 19.43
C GLN A 54 42.35 -2.43 19.56
N TRP A 55 41.98 -3.69 19.82
CA TRP A 55 40.62 -4.11 20.13
C TRP A 55 40.26 -3.79 21.58
N VAL A 56 39.16 -3.07 21.78
CA VAL A 56 38.54 -2.88 23.10
C VAL A 56 37.58 -4.03 23.36
N GLU A 57 37.78 -4.75 24.47
CA GLU A 57 36.94 -5.91 24.82
C GLU A 57 35.91 -5.56 25.90
N PHE A 58 34.64 -5.77 25.56
CA PHE A 58 33.49 -5.63 26.45
C PHE A 58 32.99 -7.01 26.86
N GLN A 59 32.79 -7.21 28.16
CA GLN A 59 32.24 -8.45 28.70
C GLN A 59 30.72 -8.47 28.59
N ILE A 60 30.18 -9.53 28.00
CA ILE A 60 28.75 -9.72 27.83
C ILE A 60 28.26 -10.72 28.89
N GLN A 61 27.22 -10.34 29.62
CA GLN A 61 26.62 -11.20 30.65
C GLN A 61 25.80 -12.32 29.99
N SER A 62 25.71 -13.47 30.66
CA SER A 62 24.97 -14.64 30.20
C SER A 62 23.48 -14.37 29.97
N GLU A 63 22.89 -13.47 30.76
CA GLU A 63 21.48 -13.06 30.67
C GLU A 63 21.21 -11.95 29.63
N ALA A 64 22.16 -11.65 28.75
CA ALA A 64 22.03 -10.63 27.72
C ALA A 64 21.06 -11.05 26.60
N ASN A 65 19.96 -10.34 26.40
CA ASN A 65 19.01 -10.58 25.29
C ASN A 65 19.18 -9.60 24.12
N GLY A 66 20.31 -8.87 24.10
CA GLY A 66 20.66 -7.96 23.01
C GLY A 66 21.80 -7.03 23.39
N LEU A 67 22.52 -6.54 22.38
CA LEU A 67 23.58 -5.55 22.55
C LEU A 67 23.23 -4.27 21.81
N ARG A 68 23.71 -3.16 22.36
CA ARG A 68 23.70 -1.85 21.70
C ARG A 68 25.09 -1.24 21.80
N LEU A 69 25.75 -1.07 20.65
CA LEU A 69 26.98 -0.30 20.55
C LEU A 69 26.60 1.16 20.30
N LEU A 70 26.93 2.04 21.25
CA LEU A 70 26.80 3.48 21.15
C LEU A 70 28.16 4.09 20.82
N THR A 71 28.20 4.99 19.84
CA THR A 71 29.42 5.66 19.40
C THR A 71 29.19 7.16 19.27
N ASN A 72 30.21 7.95 19.65
CA ASN A 72 30.25 9.38 19.46
C ASN A 72 31.63 9.75 18.89
N VAL A 73 31.69 10.83 18.13
CA VAL A 73 32.91 11.32 17.51
C VAL A 73 33.28 12.66 18.14
N ALA A 74 34.57 12.85 18.43
CA ALA A 74 35.14 14.11 18.88
C ALA A 74 35.69 14.90 17.70
N LEU A 75 35.27 16.16 17.61
CA LEU A 75 35.71 17.14 16.61
C LEU A 75 36.31 18.36 17.34
N ASP A 76 37.21 19.09 16.68
CA ASP A 76 37.71 20.37 17.21
C ASP A 76 36.62 21.46 17.07
N SER A 77 36.52 22.41 18.02
CA SER A 77 35.49 23.45 17.98
C SER A 77 35.61 24.38 16.78
N ASN A 78 36.84 24.55 16.26
CA ASN A 78 37.11 25.32 15.05
C ASN A 78 36.80 24.53 13.77
N ASP A 79 36.68 23.21 13.88
CA ASP A 79 36.32 22.27 12.82
C ASP A 79 34.82 21.95 12.81
N ALA A 80 33.99 22.70 13.57
CA ALA A 80 32.54 22.72 13.40
C ALA A 80 32.21 23.59 12.15
N PRO A 81 32.01 23.00 10.95
CA PRO A 81 31.95 23.74 9.70
C PRO A 81 30.49 24.05 9.34
N ASP A 82 30.36 24.94 8.36
CA ASP A 82 29.22 25.19 7.47
C ASP A 82 28.70 23.94 6.72
N HIS A 83 28.66 22.77 7.35
CA HIS A 83 27.95 21.64 6.81
C HIS A 83 26.46 21.93 6.96
N ASP A 84 25.78 22.02 5.81
CA ASP A 84 24.33 22.00 5.72
C ASP A 84 23.83 20.83 6.58
N LEU A 85 23.33 21.17 7.78
CA LEU A 85 22.88 20.23 8.81
C LEU A 85 21.69 19.41 8.29
N ASP A 86 21.01 19.92 7.25
CA ASP A 86 19.88 19.29 6.58
C ASP A 86 20.32 18.34 5.45
N ASN A 87 21.60 18.30 5.07
CA ASN A 87 22.10 17.38 4.05
C ASN A 87 22.61 16.06 4.67
N PRO A 88 21.92 14.92 4.47
CA PRO A 88 22.37 13.63 4.99
C PRO A 88 23.65 13.12 4.31
N ARG A 89 24.13 13.78 3.24
CA ARG A 89 25.35 13.41 2.53
C ARG A 89 26.63 14.05 3.11
N THR A 90 26.51 15.06 3.99
CA THR A 90 27.65 15.90 4.44
C THR A 90 28.20 15.57 5.84
N GLY A 91 27.63 14.60 6.57
CA GLY A 91 28.13 14.22 7.90
C GLY A 91 29.49 13.47 7.89
N TRP A 92 30.18 13.51 9.03
CA TRP A 92 31.46 12.85 9.27
C TRP A 92 31.33 11.33 9.29
N ARG A 93 32.18 10.65 8.53
CA ARG A 93 32.17 9.21 8.32
C ARG A 93 33.22 8.54 9.18
N TYR A 94 32.84 7.41 9.75
CA TYR A 94 33.75 6.50 10.40
C TYR A 94 33.17 5.10 10.36
N SER A 95 34.00 4.10 10.56
CA SER A 95 33.60 2.71 10.64
C SER A 95 34.28 2.05 11.82
N VAL A 96 33.61 1.04 12.33
CA VAL A 96 34.02 0.31 13.53
C VAL A 96 33.96 -1.17 13.20
N ASP A 97 35.09 -1.85 13.33
CA ASP A 97 35.13 -3.31 13.30
C ASP A 97 34.56 -3.84 14.62
N TYR A 98 33.76 -4.89 14.54
CA TYR A 98 33.32 -5.62 15.72
C TYR A 98 33.42 -7.14 15.54
N GLU A 99 33.69 -7.81 16.65
CA GLU A 99 33.67 -9.27 16.79
C GLU A 99 32.79 -9.66 17.98
N LEU A 100 31.95 -10.68 17.79
CA LEU A 100 31.26 -11.37 18.88
C LEU A 100 31.98 -12.70 19.11
N LEU A 101 32.36 -12.97 20.35
CA LEU A 101 33.09 -14.18 20.72
C LEU A 101 32.38 -14.93 21.85
N ASP A 102 32.52 -16.25 21.83
CA ASP A 102 32.09 -17.11 22.94
C ASP A 102 33.07 -17.08 24.13
N SER A 103 32.76 -17.83 25.18
CA SER A 103 33.61 -17.92 26.39
C SER A 103 34.98 -18.54 26.15
N THR A 104 35.17 -19.24 25.01
CA THR A 104 36.46 -19.80 24.57
C THR A 104 37.24 -18.88 23.63
N ARG A 105 36.72 -17.67 23.37
CA ARG A 105 37.23 -16.69 22.40
C ARG A 105 37.14 -17.16 20.95
N LYS A 106 36.22 -18.07 20.63
CA LYS A 106 35.90 -18.39 19.24
C LYS A 106 35.06 -17.27 18.65
N VAL A 107 35.41 -16.80 17.45
CA VAL A 107 34.63 -15.80 16.71
C VAL A 107 33.32 -16.43 16.24
N LEU A 108 32.21 -15.86 16.68
CA LEU A 108 30.85 -16.23 16.27
C LEU A 108 30.38 -15.37 15.11
N LYS A 109 30.74 -14.08 15.16
CA LYS A 109 30.40 -13.10 14.13
C LYS A 109 31.48 -12.02 14.06
N GLN A 110 31.81 -11.61 12.84
CA GLN A 110 32.75 -10.51 12.57
C GLN A 110 32.19 -9.66 11.44
N SER A 111 32.19 -8.35 11.61
CA SER A 111 31.76 -7.41 10.57
C SER A 111 32.24 -6.00 10.88
N THR A 112 32.15 -5.11 9.90
CA THR A 112 32.47 -3.69 10.03
C THR A 112 31.18 -2.90 9.91
N TYR A 113 30.88 -2.06 10.89
CA TYR A 113 29.72 -1.19 10.86
C TYR A 113 30.12 0.23 10.49
N HIS A 114 29.43 0.82 9.52
CA HIS A 114 29.73 2.17 9.03
C HIS A 114 28.74 3.17 9.61
N PHE A 115 29.28 4.19 10.26
CA PHE A 115 28.53 5.27 10.87
C PHE A 115 28.75 6.58 10.10
N ARG A 116 27.72 7.43 10.12
CA ARG A 116 27.85 8.83 9.73
C ARG A 116 27.26 9.68 10.82
N SER A 117 28.04 10.58 11.41
CA SER A 117 27.57 11.45 12.47
C SER A 117 27.50 12.91 12.06
N GLN A 118 26.68 13.67 12.76
CA GLN A 118 26.48 15.10 12.57
C GLN A 118 26.59 15.78 13.94
N VAL A 119 26.94 17.05 13.93
CA VAL A 119 26.89 17.89 15.11
C VAL A 119 25.50 18.51 15.18
N HIS A 120 24.90 18.53 16.36
CA HIS A 120 23.62 19.19 16.57
C HIS A 120 23.85 20.50 17.34
N GLN A 121 23.15 21.56 16.95
CA GLN A 121 23.15 22.85 17.64
C GLN A 121 21.72 23.14 18.09
N LEU A 122 21.55 23.53 19.35
CA LEU A 122 20.33 24.11 19.87
C LEU A 122 20.53 25.62 19.99
N ILE A 123 19.47 26.41 19.85
CA ILE A 123 19.52 27.83 20.19
C ILE A 123 19.09 27.96 21.64
N ASP A 124 19.96 28.53 22.47
CA ASP A 124 19.56 28.90 23.83
C ASP A 124 18.53 30.02 23.75
N VAL A 125 17.33 29.76 24.29
CA VAL A 125 16.17 30.66 24.24
C VAL A 125 16.43 31.97 25.01
N THR A 126 17.39 31.96 25.94
CA THR A 126 17.71 33.09 26.81
C THR A 126 18.79 33.98 26.21
N SER A 127 19.87 33.37 25.68
CA SER A 127 21.01 34.10 25.13
C SER A 127 20.95 34.30 23.61
N GLY A 128 20.14 33.50 22.91
CA GLY A 128 20.08 33.46 21.45
C GLY A 128 21.31 32.80 20.80
N GLU A 129 22.26 32.28 21.60
CA GLU A 129 23.48 31.67 21.09
C GLU A 129 23.30 30.17 20.79
N PRO A 130 24.01 29.64 19.77
CA PRO A 130 24.02 28.21 19.49
C PRO A 130 24.83 27.45 20.55
N ILE A 131 24.20 26.46 21.18
CA ILE A 131 24.81 25.55 22.15
C ILE A 131 24.89 24.14 21.56
N TYR A 132 25.95 23.41 21.93
CA TYR A 132 26.10 22.00 21.60
C TYR A 132 25.58 21.15 22.77
N PRO A 133 24.51 20.35 22.58
CA PRO A 133 23.88 19.60 23.68
C PRO A 133 24.69 18.39 24.12
N ILE A 134 25.72 17.99 23.36
CA ILE A 134 26.68 16.94 23.69
C ILE A 134 28.09 17.50 23.51
N PHE A 135 28.93 17.35 24.53
CA PHE A 135 30.29 17.86 24.50
C PHE A 135 31.23 17.05 25.39
N PHE A 136 32.53 17.22 25.18
CA PHE A 136 33.57 16.54 25.95
C PHE A 136 34.18 17.48 27.00
N GLY A 137 33.50 17.66 28.13
CA GLY A 137 34.02 18.38 29.32
C GLY A 137 34.50 19.81 29.05
N LYS A 138 35.55 20.27 29.75
CA LYS A 138 36.18 21.59 29.55
C LYS A 138 37.06 21.68 28.28
N SER A 139 37.11 20.65 27.45
CA SER A 139 37.87 20.71 26.21
C SER A 139 37.13 21.55 25.17
N SER A 140 37.85 22.20 24.26
CA SER A 140 37.29 22.87 23.08
C SER A 140 36.74 21.87 22.05
N ARG A 141 36.36 20.65 22.46
CA ARG A 141 35.95 19.59 21.54
C ARG A 141 34.44 19.39 21.60
N VAL A 142 33.84 19.37 20.42
CA VAL A 142 32.40 19.12 20.24
C VAL A 142 32.19 17.63 19.99
N ALA A 143 31.14 17.07 20.59
CA ALA A 143 30.73 15.70 20.32
C ALA A 143 29.64 15.68 19.25
N THR A 144 29.76 14.77 18.29
CA THR A 144 28.66 14.50 17.37
C THR A 144 27.52 13.76 18.07
N GLN A 145 26.34 13.75 17.44
CA GLN A 145 25.20 12.91 17.84
C GLN A 145 25.62 11.46 18.12
N THR A 146 24.97 10.85 19.10
CA THR A 146 25.17 9.43 19.42
C THR A 146 24.65 8.57 18.27
N ARG A 147 25.50 7.69 17.75
CA ARG A 147 25.10 6.67 16.78
C ARG A 147 25.03 5.32 17.48
N ALA A 148 23.97 4.58 17.16
CA ALA A 148 23.69 3.30 17.79
C ALA A 148 23.65 2.19 16.73
N MET A 149 24.35 1.09 17.00
CA MET A 149 24.13 -0.19 16.33
C MET A 149 23.50 -1.13 17.34
N GLN A 150 22.37 -1.75 16.99
CA GLN A 150 21.72 -2.76 17.82
C GLN A 150 21.93 -4.15 17.20
N LEU A 151 22.41 -5.08 18.01
CA LEU A 151 22.64 -6.46 17.64
C LEU A 151 21.67 -7.34 18.46
N PRO A 152 20.70 -8.01 17.82
CA PRO A 152 19.96 -9.06 18.52
C PRO A 152 20.93 -10.19 18.87
N ILE A 153 20.83 -10.71 20.09
CA ILE A 153 21.57 -11.90 20.52
C ILE A 153 20.56 -12.90 21.05
N ASN A 154 20.71 -14.15 20.61
CA ASN A 154 20.04 -15.27 21.22
C ASN A 154 21.07 -16.07 22.01
N GLN A 155 21.09 -15.89 23.34
CA GLN A 155 22.07 -16.56 24.19
C GLN A 155 21.89 -18.09 24.22
N ASP A 156 20.69 -18.60 23.91
CA ASP A 156 20.46 -20.04 23.82
C ASP A 156 21.19 -20.69 22.64
N ALA A 157 21.38 -19.93 21.56
CA ALA A 157 22.02 -20.40 20.33
C ALA A 157 23.50 -20.01 20.21
N GLU A 158 23.84 -18.76 20.54
CA GLU A 158 25.15 -18.17 20.21
C GLU A 158 26.11 -18.09 21.40
N ARG A 159 25.61 -18.10 22.66
CA ARG A 159 26.43 -18.02 23.89
C ARG A 159 27.54 -16.96 23.83
N VAL A 160 27.19 -15.75 23.43
CA VAL A 160 28.12 -14.62 23.29
C VAL A 160 28.61 -14.18 24.67
N ALA A 161 29.92 -14.20 24.88
CA ALA A 161 30.57 -13.81 26.13
C ALA A 161 31.36 -12.50 26.01
N LEU A 162 31.81 -12.14 24.80
CA LEU A 162 32.64 -10.97 24.55
C LEU A 162 32.20 -10.23 23.29
N MET A 163 32.23 -8.91 23.34
CA MET A 163 32.20 -8.05 22.15
C MET A 163 33.50 -7.29 22.07
N ARG A 164 34.24 -7.42 20.96
CA ARG A 164 35.44 -6.62 20.71
C ARG A 164 35.15 -5.57 19.66
N VAL A 165 35.68 -4.37 19.86
CA VAL A 165 35.39 -3.20 19.03
C VAL A 165 36.66 -2.37 18.78
N ARG A 166 36.89 -1.92 17.55
CA ARG A 166 37.98 -0.97 17.19
C ARG A 166 37.57 -0.07 16.03
N VAL A 167 38.25 1.06 15.84
CA VAL A 167 38.04 1.90 14.65
C VAL A 167 38.62 1.20 13.44
N ALA A 168 37.85 1.08 12.37
CA ALA A 168 38.36 0.59 11.08
C ALA A 168 38.84 1.75 10.22
N GLN A 169 38.04 2.81 10.12
CA GLN A 169 38.36 4.03 9.39
C GLN A 169 37.66 5.24 10.02
N ALA A 170 38.23 6.43 9.91
CA ALA A 170 37.61 7.68 10.32
C ALA A 170 38.03 8.82 9.37
N ASP A 171 37.14 9.78 9.13
CA ASP A 171 37.47 10.98 8.36
C ASP A 171 38.63 11.76 9.02
N PRO A 172 39.50 12.46 8.25
CA PRO A 172 40.68 13.11 8.80
C PRO A 172 40.42 14.19 9.86
N LYS A 173 39.20 14.75 9.89
CA LYS A 173 38.78 15.76 10.88
C LYS A 173 38.30 15.14 12.19
N ILE A 174 38.11 13.82 12.23
CA ILE A 174 37.74 13.08 13.43
C ILE A 174 38.98 12.94 14.30
N GLN A 175 38.94 13.54 15.48
CA GLN A 175 40.03 13.46 16.44
C GLN A 175 39.99 12.11 17.16
N GLU A 176 38.81 11.71 17.63
CA GLU A 176 38.61 10.48 18.41
C GLU A 176 37.24 9.88 18.14
N VAL A 177 37.15 8.55 18.17
CA VAL A 177 35.87 7.83 18.23
C VAL A 177 35.77 7.21 19.62
N VAL A 178 34.68 7.50 20.33
CA VAL A 178 34.41 6.92 21.64
C VAL A 178 33.22 5.97 21.56
N ALA A 179 33.28 4.89 22.34
CA ALA A 179 32.26 3.86 22.32
C ALA A 179 31.81 3.42 23.71
N ARG A 180 30.56 2.96 23.79
CA ARG A 180 29.95 2.28 24.93
C ARG A 180 29.16 1.10 24.41
N VAL A 181 29.28 -0.06 25.06
CA VAL A 181 28.42 -1.20 24.77
C VAL A 181 27.42 -1.32 25.90
N LEU A 182 26.14 -1.37 25.55
CA LEU A 182 25.04 -1.64 26.48
C LEU A 182 24.49 -3.04 26.23
N VAL A 183 24.20 -3.74 27.30
CA VAL A 183 23.60 -5.07 27.33
C VAL A 183 22.17 -4.93 27.80
N ARG A 184 21.24 -5.54 27.06
CA ARG A 184 19.84 -5.65 27.47
C ARG A 184 19.67 -6.85 28.39
N SER A 185 19.27 -6.62 29.62
CA SER A 185 18.94 -7.68 30.58
C SER A 185 17.58 -7.44 31.22
N GLU A 186 17.00 -8.50 31.75
CA GLU A 186 15.75 -8.42 32.51
C GLU A 186 16.01 -7.69 33.84
N ARG A 187 15.11 -6.81 34.23
CA ARG A 187 15.15 -6.12 35.52
C ARG A 187 14.45 -6.98 36.56
N GLU A 188 15.04 -7.11 37.74
CA GLU A 188 14.43 -7.82 38.87
C GLU A 188 13.15 -7.12 39.33
N ASP A 189 12.10 -7.90 39.65
CA ASP A 189 10.75 -7.38 39.90
C ASP A 189 10.68 -6.33 41.04
N TYR A 190 11.51 -6.47 42.08
CA TYR A 190 11.54 -5.50 43.18
C TYR A 190 12.14 -4.14 42.77
N ASP A 191 13.06 -4.13 41.80
CA ASP A 191 13.71 -2.93 41.28
C ASP A 191 12.78 -2.17 40.32
N GLN A 192 11.89 -2.88 39.60
CA GLN A 192 10.91 -2.29 38.70
C GLN A 192 9.96 -1.32 39.45
N ARG A 193 9.37 -1.75 40.56
CA ARG A 193 8.45 -0.93 41.37
C ARG A 193 9.14 0.32 41.93
N THR A 194 10.38 0.16 42.39
CA THR A 194 11.16 1.24 42.99
C THR A 194 11.59 2.25 41.93
N THR A 195 11.99 1.77 40.75
CA THR A 195 12.39 2.63 39.64
C THR A 195 11.22 3.44 39.10
N TRP A 196 10.05 2.82 38.88
CA TRP A 196 8.86 3.54 38.41
C TRP A 196 8.55 4.76 39.28
N ASN A 197 8.54 4.59 40.59
CA ASN A 197 8.24 5.65 41.56
C ASN A 197 9.30 6.76 41.65
N ARG A 198 10.53 6.48 41.21
CA ARG A 198 11.65 7.44 41.18
C ARG A 198 11.82 8.15 39.85
N MET A 199 11.21 7.65 38.77
CA MET A 199 11.20 8.31 37.48
C MET A 199 10.41 9.62 37.54
N SER A 200 10.86 10.62 36.79
CA SER A 200 10.12 11.85 36.55
C SER A 200 8.82 11.58 35.80
N THR A 201 7.84 12.47 35.93
CA THR A 201 6.55 12.39 35.21
C THR A 201 6.77 12.25 33.71
N SER A 202 7.62 13.09 33.12
CA SER A 202 7.95 13.06 31.68
C SER A 202 8.51 11.70 31.23
N ARG A 203 9.31 11.01 32.06
CA ARG A 203 9.86 9.69 31.72
C ARG A 203 8.80 8.59 31.83
N ARG A 204 7.87 8.71 32.77
CA ARG A 204 6.73 7.79 32.89
C ARG A 204 5.78 7.94 31.72
N GLU A 205 5.42 9.17 31.35
CA GLU A 205 4.65 9.51 30.15
C GLU A 205 5.31 8.95 28.90
N GLY A 206 6.64 9.08 28.78
CA GLY A 206 7.41 8.52 27.67
C GLY A 206 7.31 7.00 27.56
N LEU A 207 7.39 6.27 28.69
CA LEU A 207 7.26 4.82 28.74
C LEU A 207 5.81 4.35 28.51
N SER A 208 4.82 5.08 29.02
CA SER A 208 3.40 4.74 28.89
C SER A 208 2.76 5.24 27.60
N ARG A 209 3.49 5.96 26.74
CA ARG A 209 2.96 6.62 25.53
C ARG A 209 2.23 5.68 24.57
N PHE A 210 2.61 4.40 24.56
CA PHE A 210 2.02 3.38 23.71
C PHE A 210 1.03 2.48 24.48
N CYS A 211 0.72 2.83 25.73
CA CYS A 211 -0.31 2.19 26.51
C CYS A 211 -1.67 2.88 26.27
N VAL A 212 -2.74 2.12 26.43
CA VAL A 212 -4.13 2.63 26.32
C VAL A 212 -4.44 3.64 27.42
N TYR A 213 -3.84 3.47 28.60
CA TYR A 213 -4.05 4.30 29.77
C TYR A 213 -2.80 5.13 30.10
N ASP A 214 -3.02 6.32 30.66
CA ASP A 214 -1.95 7.19 31.13
C ASP A 214 -1.14 6.54 32.28
N HIS A 215 0.10 6.98 32.48
CA HIS A 215 1.05 6.44 33.43
C HIS A 215 0.51 6.34 34.88
N ASP A 216 -0.40 7.23 35.26
CA ASP A 216 -1.05 7.22 36.58
C ASP A 216 -2.08 6.08 36.73
N LEU A 217 -2.70 5.66 35.62
CA LEU A 217 -3.76 4.66 35.57
C LEU A 217 -3.25 3.25 35.26
N LEU A 218 -1.97 3.09 34.89
CA LEU A 218 -1.37 1.79 34.66
C LEU A 218 -1.39 0.93 35.91
N THR A 219 -1.75 -0.35 35.76
CA THR A 219 -1.65 -1.36 36.81
C THR A 219 -0.18 -1.67 37.13
N ILE A 220 0.07 -2.32 38.27
CA ILE A 220 1.44 -2.74 38.65
C ILE A 220 2.03 -3.70 37.60
N GLY A 221 1.23 -4.60 37.05
CA GLY A 221 1.67 -5.52 36.00
C GLY A 221 2.08 -4.81 34.71
N GLU A 222 1.32 -3.80 34.28
CA GLU A 222 1.65 -3.00 33.09
C GLU A 222 2.93 -2.18 33.31
N ARG A 223 3.08 -1.54 34.48
CA ARG A 223 4.31 -0.81 34.85
C ARG A 223 5.53 -1.74 34.88
N ASN A 224 5.37 -2.94 35.42
CA ASN A 224 6.41 -3.95 35.46
C ASN A 224 6.80 -4.41 34.05
N ASN A 225 5.83 -4.63 33.16
CA ASN A 225 6.09 -4.97 31.76
C ASN A 225 6.85 -3.87 31.01
N LEU A 226 6.51 -2.59 31.24
CA LEU A 226 7.22 -1.46 30.65
C LEU A 226 8.67 -1.35 31.15
N LEU A 227 8.92 -1.77 32.40
CA LEU A 227 10.24 -1.74 33.02
C LEU A 227 10.99 -3.07 32.98
N ARG A 228 10.41 -4.09 32.34
CA ARG A 228 10.93 -5.45 32.31
C ARG A 228 12.35 -5.51 31.80
N TRP A 229 12.67 -4.67 30.82
CA TRP A 229 13.99 -4.62 30.21
C TRP A 229 14.75 -3.38 30.61
N GLN A 230 16.04 -3.54 30.88
CA GLN A 230 16.96 -2.44 31.11
C GLN A 230 18.22 -2.61 30.28
N TRP A 231 18.82 -1.47 29.92
CA TRP A 231 20.12 -1.41 29.29
C TRP A 231 21.17 -1.11 30.35
N LYS A 232 22.18 -1.97 30.49
CA LYS A 232 23.32 -1.79 31.41
C LYS A 232 24.61 -1.72 30.61
N SER A 233 25.53 -0.84 31.00
CA SER A 233 26.84 -0.78 30.37
C SER A 233 27.62 -2.09 30.58
N ALA A 234 28.12 -2.67 29.50
CA ALA A 234 29.03 -3.80 29.54
C ALA A 234 30.37 -3.35 30.14
N PRO A 235 30.92 -4.09 31.12
CA PRO A 235 32.23 -3.77 31.67
C PRO A 235 33.32 -4.08 30.63
N VAL A 236 34.40 -3.30 30.70
CA VAL A 236 35.55 -3.43 29.80
C VAL A 236 36.63 -4.24 30.52
N ILE A 237 37.26 -5.18 29.82
CA ILE A 237 38.15 -6.18 30.44
C ILE A 237 39.59 -5.65 30.64
N SER A 238 39.93 -4.50 30.09
CA SER A 238 41.27 -3.91 30.21
C SER A 238 41.24 -2.40 30.46
N ASP A 239 42.37 -1.87 30.92
CA ASP A 239 42.55 -0.44 31.18
C ASP A 239 42.73 0.33 29.88
N PHE A 240 41.60 0.77 29.31
CA PHE A 240 41.58 1.70 28.17
C PHE A 240 41.36 3.13 28.64
N GLU A 241 41.81 4.09 27.82
CA GLU A 241 41.56 5.51 28.08
C GLU A 241 40.05 5.80 28.03
N LYS A 242 39.55 6.46 29.09
CA LYS A 242 38.15 6.85 29.22
C LYS A 242 37.98 8.32 28.83
N ARG A 243 36.91 8.61 28.12
CA ARG A 243 36.46 9.97 27.81
C ARG A 243 35.07 10.17 28.39
N TYR A 244 34.86 11.32 29.04
CA TYR A 244 33.58 11.65 29.64
C TYR A 244 32.76 12.48 28.66
N LEU A 245 31.60 11.95 28.30
CA LEU A 245 30.59 12.63 27.52
C LEU A 245 29.68 13.37 28.48
N PHE A 246 29.49 14.67 28.25
CA PHE A 246 28.57 15.51 28.99
C PHE A 246 27.42 15.89 28.07
N PHE A 247 26.21 15.89 28.63
CA PHE A 247 25.03 16.18 27.85
C PHE A 247 23.96 16.87 28.69
N ILE A 248 23.22 17.75 28.03
CA ILE A 248 22.13 18.53 28.63
C ILE A 248 20.82 17.78 28.34
N GLY A 249 20.21 17.16 29.37
CA GLY A 249 19.03 16.30 29.24
C GLY A 249 19.35 14.80 29.37
N ASP A 250 18.56 13.91 28.73
CA ASP A 250 18.82 12.46 28.67
C ASP A 250 19.44 12.10 27.31
N ILE A 251 20.47 11.22 27.27
CA ILE A 251 21.24 10.91 26.05
C ILE A 251 20.36 10.36 24.92
N ASP A 252 19.31 9.63 25.30
CA ASP A 252 18.36 9.00 24.38
C ASP A 252 17.24 9.96 23.92
N ASP A 253 17.08 11.13 24.57
CA ASP A 253 16.02 12.12 24.29
C ASP A 253 16.50 13.34 23.49
N GLN A 254 17.76 13.36 23.03
CA GLN A 254 18.34 14.50 22.32
C GLN A 254 18.10 14.54 20.80
N GLN A 255 17.24 13.67 20.26
CA GLN A 255 16.58 14.06 19.01
C GLN A 255 15.59 15.16 19.37
N VAL A 256 15.77 16.37 18.83
CA VAL A 256 14.63 17.28 18.64
C VAL A 256 13.64 16.49 17.81
N ARG A 257 12.68 15.88 18.51
CA ARG A 257 11.53 15.23 17.92
C ARG A 257 10.76 16.38 17.30
N GLY A 258 11.04 16.69 16.03
CA GLY A 258 10.13 17.50 15.24
C GLY A 258 8.73 16.94 15.46
N ASP A 259 7.74 17.80 15.70
CA ASP A 259 6.39 17.46 16.19
C ASP A 259 5.99 16.07 15.74
N GLN A 260 6.18 15.10 16.65
CA GLN A 260 5.97 13.72 16.29
C GLN A 260 4.48 13.58 16.07
N LEU A 261 4.13 13.28 14.82
CA LEU A 261 2.75 13.10 14.47
C LEU A 261 2.09 12.05 15.38
N PRO A 262 0.80 12.24 15.70
CA PRO A 262 -0.02 11.18 16.24
C PRO A 262 0.09 9.91 15.38
N ALA A 263 -0.16 8.75 16.00
CA ALA A 263 -0.26 7.50 15.28
C ALA A 263 -1.38 7.57 14.24
N GLY A 264 -1.09 7.10 13.02
CA GLY A 264 -2.05 7.01 11.93
C GLY A 264 -1.48 7.51 10.60
N LEU A 265 -2.35 7.62 9.61
CA LEU A 265 -2.03 8.01 8.26
C LEU A 265 -2.10 9.54 8.11
N PHE A 266 -0.94 10.20 8.09
CA PHE A 266 -0.88 11.64 7.81
C PHE A 266 -1.35 11.96 6.39
N ILE A 267 -2.22 12.94 6.21
CA ILE A 267 -2.66 13.42 4.90
C ILE A 267 -2.75 14.94 4.93
N ASP A 268 -2.60 15.58 3.78
CA ASP A 268 -2.77 17.02 3.62
C ASP A 268 -3.20 17.35 2.18
N SER A 269 -3.10 18.62 1.78
CA SER A 269 -3.48 19.06 0.44
C SER A 269 -2.58 18.52 -0.69
N GLN A 270 -1.44 17.91 -0.36
CA GLN A 270 -0.50 17.32 -1.31
C GLN A 270 -0.53 15.78 -1.27
N TRP A 271 -0.72 15.20 -0.09
CA TRP A 271 -0.71 13.75 0.11
C TRP A 271 -2.08 13.20 0.48
N LEU A 272 -2.54 12.28 -0.37
CA LEU A 272 -3.72 11.46 -0.19
C LEU A 272 -3.42 10.27 0.73
N GLY A 273 -4.45 9.82 1.42
CA GLY A 273 -4.44 8.58 2.19
C GLY A 273 -5.29 7.52 1.53
N THR A 274 -4.81 6.27 1.51
CA THR A 274 -5.58 5.13 1.01
C THR A 274 -5.70 4.06 2.09
N ILE A 275 -6.92 3.67 2.44
CA ILE A 275 -7.24 2.73 3.51
C ILE A 275 -7.94 1.52 2.89
N PRO A 276 -7.30 0.34 2.89
CA PRO A 276 -7.95 -0.90 2.46
C PRO A 276 -9.08 -1.29 3.42
N VAL A 277 -10.22 -1.71 2.87
CA VAL A 277 -11.40 -2.11 3.65
C VAL A 277 -11.63 -3.63 3.49
N PRO A 278 -11.86 -4.37 4.58
CA PRO A 278 -12.17 -5.80 4.55
C PRO A 278 -13.40 -6.14 3.69
N GLU A 279 -13.42 -7.33 3.10
CA GLU A 279 -14.48 -7.78 2.17
C GLU A 279 -15.90 -7.64 2.74
N VAL A 280 -16.10 -8.01 4.01
CA VAL A 280 -17.43 -8.13 4.64
C VAL A 280 -17.88 -6.81 5.28
N SER A 281 -17.03 -5.78 5.30
CA SER A 281 -17.35 -4.56 6.02
C SER A 281 -18.53 -3.82 5.40
N LYS A 282 -19.35 -3.22 6.26
CA LYS A 282 -20.48 -2.38 5.85
C LYS A 282 -20.34 -0.93 6.28
N LYS A 283 -19.44 -0.66 7.22
CA LYS A 283 -19.29 0.64 7.83
C LYS A 283 -17.87 0.84 8.35
N VAL A 284 -17.25 1.93 7.92
CA VAL A 284 -15.92 2.34 8.38
C VAL A 284 -16.04 3.64 9.17
N ARG A 285 -15.46 3.65 10.37
CA ARG A 285 -15.30 4.87 11.18
C ARG A 285 -13.90 5.44 10.97
N LEU A 286 -13.83 6.68 10.51
CA LEU A 286 -12.60 7.44 10.31
C LEU A 286 -12.46 8.46 11.44
N GLU A 287 -11.35 8.41 12.17
CA GLU A 287 -10.94 9.45 13.13
C GLU A 287 -9.94 10.39 12.45
N LEU A 288 -10.28 11.67 12.36
CA LEU A 288 -9.42 12.71 11.81
C LEU A 288 -8.91 13.61 12.95
N ARG A 289 -7.59 13.72 13.06
CA ARG A 289 -6.91 14.57 14.05
C ARG A 289 -6.09 15.65 13.37
N TRP A 290 -6.34 16.91 13.72
CA TRP A 290 -5.58 18.05 13.21
C TRP A 290 -4.12 18.03 13.69
N VAL A 291 -3.17 18.36 12.80
CA VAL A 291 -1.73 18.47 13.16
C VAL A 291 -1.07 19.78 12.70
N GLY A 292 -1.85 20.79 12.31
CA GLY A 292 -1.34 22.13 11.98
C GLY A 292 -1.13 23.03 13.20
N THR A 293 -0.48 24.19 13.01
CA THR A 293 -0.20 25.15 14.08
C THR A 293 -1.46 25.72 14.74
N PRO A 294 -1.49 25.95 16.07
CA PRO A 294 -2.73 26.17 16.85
C PRO A 294 -3.51 27.48 16.63
N HIS A 295 -3.22 28.29 15.60
CA HIS A 295 -3.66 29.69 15.54
C HIS A 295 -4.81 30.04 14.59
N GLU A 296 -5.48 29.09 13.92
CA GLU A 296 -6.71 29.38 13.16
C GLU A 296 -7.76 28.28 13.35
N GLN A 297 -8.99 28.64 13.72
CA GLN A 297 -10.17 27.77 13.53
C GLN A 297 -10.39 27.59 12.03
N ARG A 298 -9.85 26.52 11.47
CA ARG A 298 -10.12 26.10 10.10
C ARG A 298 -11.17 25.01 10.08
N THR A 299 -12.23 25.27 9.32
CA THR A 299 -13.05 24.17 8.79
C THR A 299 -12.21 23.50 7.71
N ALA A 300 -11.95 22.21 7.86
CA ALA A 300 -11.35 21.42 6.79
C ALA A 300 -12.44 20.72 5.99
N SER A 301 -12.16 20.42 4.74
CA SER A 301 -12.98 19.54 3.91
C SER A 301 -12.27 18.22 3.73
N ALA A 302 -13.02 17.11 3.82
CA ALA A 302 -12.50 15.77 3.62
C ALA A 302 -13.32 15.08 2.53
N THR A 303 -12.69 14.78 1.40
CA THR A 303 -13.36 14.00 0.34
C THR A 303 -13.02 12.54 0.53
N VAL A 304 -14.05 11.70 0.47
CA VAL A 304 -13.92 10.24 0.58
C VAL A 304 -14.35 9.62 -0.74
N LEU A 305 -13.43 8.90 -1.37
CA LEU A 305 -13.71 8.15 -2.59
C LEU A 305 -13.57 6.66 -2.30
N TRP A 306 -14.61 5.89 -2.54
CA TRP A 306 -14.57 4.44 -2.41
C TRP A 306 -14.49 3.77 -3.78
N THR A 307 -13.59 2.81 -3.90
CA THR A 307 -13.46 1.92 -5.05
C THR A 307 -13.59 0.48 -4.57
N GLY A 308 -14.58 -0.25 -5.09
CA GLY A 308 -14.82 -1.65 -4.76
C GLY A 308 -13.80 -2.60 -5.40
N ALA A 309 -14.01 -3.90 -5.24
CA ALA A 309 -13.14 -4.93 -5.83
C ALA A 309 -13.38 -5.15 -7.33
N ASP A 310 -14.53 -4.74 -7.86
CA ASP A 310 -14.81 -4.77 -9.31
C ASP A 310 -14.46 -3.43 -9.97
N VAL A 311 -14.07 -3.48 -11.24
CA VAL A 311 -13.65 -2.31 -12.04
C VAL A 311 -14.79 -1.28 -12.18
N ALA A 312 -16.03 -1.74 -12.01
CA ALA A 312 -17.24 -0.95 -12.13
C ALA A 312 -17.75 -0.33 -10.81
N ASP A 313 -17.19 -0.75 -9.68
CA ASP A 313 -17.68 -0.38 -8.35
C ASP A 313 -16.94 0.88 -7.87
N ARG A 314 -17.59 2.04 -8.05
CA ARG A 314 -17.06 3.31 -7.56
C ARG A 314 -18.20 4.18 -7.06
N ASN A 315 -18.07 4.64 -5.83
CA ASN A 315 -18.94 5.67 -5.25
C ASN A 315 -18.06 6.79 -4.70
N GLU A 316 -18.38 8.02 -5.10
CA GLU A 316 -17.74 9.22 -4.58
C GLU A 316 -18.70 9.89 -3.60
N SER A 317 -18.21 10.15 -2.38
CA SER A 317 -18.99 10.83 -1.34
C SER A 317 -18.25 12.05 -0.80
N PHE A 318 -18.95 13.18 -0.80
CA PHE A 318 -18.40 14.45 -0.34
C PHE A 318 -18.83 14.70 1.11
N HIS A 319 -17.86 14.88 2.01
CA HIS A 319 -18.12 15.13 3.42
C HIS A 319 -17.41 16.41 3.91
N HIS A 320 -18.15 17.29 4.57
CA HIS A 320 -17.55 18.46 5.22
C HIS A 320 -17.36 18.16 6.70
N VAL A 321 -16.10 18.05 7.14
CA VAL A 321 -15.76 17.70 8.53
C VAL A 321 -15.16 18.92 9.22
N ARG A 322 -15.87 19.49 10.20
CA ARG A 322 -15.28 20.53 11.06
C ARG A 322 -14.24 19.90 11.97
N LEU A 323 -12.99 20.33 11.84
CA LEU A 323 -11.91 19.90 12.72
C LEU A 323 -11.82 20.86 13.91
N GLY A 324 -11.69 20.30 15.11
CA GLY A 324 -11.39 21.10 16.29
C GLY A 324 -9.97 21.66 16.20
N THR A 325 -9.76 22.88 16.69
CA THR A 325 -8.42 23.50 16.78
C THR A 325 -7.55 22.93 17.90
N ASP A 326 -8.15 22.11 18.75
CA ASP A 326 -7.46 21.45 19.84
C ASP A 326 -6.81 20.18 19.30
N ALA A 327 -5.47 20.09 19.38
CA ALA A 327 -4.73 18.91 18.97
C ALA A 327 -5.17 17.65 19.72
N ALA A 328 -5.92 17.75 20.83
CA ALA A 328 -6.52 16.61 21.53
C ALA A 328 -7.91 16.20 21.00
N LYS A 329 -8.59 17.03 20.22
CA LYS A 329 -9.94 16.72 19.69
C LYS A 329 -9.85 16.01 18.36
N THR A 330 -10.42 14.81 18.31
CA THR A 330 -10.66 14.04 17.09
C THR A 330 -12.05 14.36 16.53
N SER A 331 -12.17 14.41 15.21
CA SER A 331 -13.46 14.43 14.52
C SER A 331 -13.72 13.06 13.91
N GLU A 332 -14.94 12.56 14.02
CA GLU A 332 -15.33 11.25 13.49
C GLU A 332 -16.15 11.38 12.22
N LEU A 333 -15.91 10.50 11.25
CA LEU A 333 -16.67 10.35 10.03
C LEU A 333 -17.04 8.88 9.84
N PHE A 334 -18.32 8.60 9.59
CA PHE A 334 -18.79 7.25 9.29
C PHE A 334 -19.10 7.14 7.79
N VAL A 335 -18.59 6.09 7.17
CA VAL A 335 -18.72 5.85 5.74
C VAL A 335 -19.33 4.46 5.54
N ASP A 336 -20.49 4.39 4.90
CA ASP A 336 -21.17 3.13 4.59
C ASP A 336 -20.67 2.61 3.23
N VAL A 337 -19.73 1.67 3.27
CA VAL A 337 -19.07 1.10 2.09
C VAL A 337 -18.84 -0.40 2.26
N ASP A 338 -18.82 -1.11 1.13
CA ASP A 338 -18.41 -2.51 1.07
C ASP A 338 -16.87 -2.65 1.03
N GLY A 339 -16.37 -3.89 1.04
CA GLY A 339 -14.93 -4.15 0.89
C GLY A 339 -14.33 -3.56 -0.38
N GLY A 340 -13.13 -3.00 -0.26
CA GLY A 340 -12.51 -2.22 -1.33
C GLY A 340 -11.36 -1.35 -0.84
N LEU A 341 -11.23 -0.16 -1.43
CA LEU A 341 -10.24 0.84 -1.07
C LEU A 341 -10.93 2.20 -0.87
N ILE A 342 -10.75 2.77 0.32
CA ILE A 342 -11.12 4.16 0.60
C ILE A 342 -9.92 5.04 0.29
N GLN A 343 -10.14 6.11 -0.46
CA GLN A 343 -9.22 7.22 -0.63
C GLN A 343 -9.75 8.44 0.14
N VAL A 344 -8.88 9.08 0.93
CA VAL A 344 -9.19 10.28 1.70
C VAL A 344 -8.27 11.41 1.26
N SER A 345 -8.85 12.55 0.94
CA SER A 345 -8.14 13.81 0.65
C SER A 345 -8.60 14.91 1.58
N THR A 346 -7.71 15.78 2.05
CA THR A 346 -8.08 16.94 2.87
C THR A 346 -7.43 18.22 2.37
N ASP A 347 -8.06 19.36 2.62
CA ASP A 347 -7.48 20.69 2.36
C ASP A 347 -6.54 21.17 3.49
N ALA A 348 -6.35 20.35 4.53
CA ALA A 348 -5.59 20.69 5.70
C ALA A 348 -4.84 19.47 6.28
N PRO A 349 -3.72 19.68 7.01
CA PRO A 349 -2.90 18.59 7.53
C PRO A 349 -3.58 17.88 8.70
N VAL A 350 -3.88 16.60 8.50
CA VAL A 350 -4.50 15.73 9.51
C VAL A 350 -3.80 14.38 9.58
N VAL A 351 -4.02 13.66 10.67
CA VAL A 351 -3.75 12.24 10.79
C VAL A 351 -5.08 11.50 10.82
N VAL A 352 -5.22 10.50 9.97
CA VAL A 352 -6.41 9.66 9.87
C VAL A 352 -6.14 8.29 10.47
N ARG A 353 -7.08 7.82 11.29
CA ARG A 353 -7.17 6.42 11.73
C ARG A 353 -8.50 5.85 11.27
N ALA A 354 -8.53 4.56 10.97
CA ALA A 354 -9.71 3.88 10.46
C ALA A 354 -10.05 2.67 11.31
N PHE A 355 -11.34 2.46 11.56
CA PHE A 355 -11.86 1.40 12.40
C PHE A 355 -13.05 0.72 11.74
N VAL A 356 -13.17 -0.58 11.96
CA VAL A 356 -14.32 -1.40 11.60
C VAL A 356 -14.75 -2.24 12.80
N PRO A 357 -16.02 -2.66 12.88
CA PRO A 357 -16.44 -3.71 13.81
C PRO A 357 -15.59 -4.96 13.62
N SER A 358 -15.21 -5.62 14.71
CA SER A 358 -14.48 -6.89 14.70
C SER A 358 -15.22 -7.99 13.93
N ASP A 359 -16.56 -7.94 13.93
CA ASP A 359 -17.44 -8.82 13.16
C ASP A 359 -17.23 -8.71 11.64
N ASP A 360 -16.66 -7.59 11.17
CA ASP A 360 -16.37 -7.34 9.75
C ASP A 360 -14.98 -7.87 9.33
N LEU A 361 -14.18 -8.39 10.27
CA LEU A 361 -12.85 -8.94 10.00
C LEU A 361 -12.90 -10.47 9.79
N PRO A 362 -12.10 -11.01 8.86
CA PRO A 362 -11.92 -12.45 8.75
C PRO A 362 -11.31 -13.00 10.05
N GLN A 363 -11.91 -14.06 10.61
CA GLN A 363 -11.37 -14.83 11.75
C GLN A 363 -11.37 -14.11 13.12
N SER A 364 -12.21 -13.09 13.33
CA SER A 364 -12.38 -12.49 14.66
C SER A 364 -13.34 -13.29 15.54
N ASP A 365 -12.87 -13.71 16.73
CA ASP A 365 -13.71 -14.33 17.77
C ASP A 365 -14.37 -13.31 18.72
N SER A 366 -13.93 -12.04 18.68
CA SER A 366 -14.57 -10.96 19.46
C SER A 366 -15.70 -10.34 18.66
N THR A 367 -16.86 -10.17 19.31
CA THR A 367 -18.04 -9.51 18.74
C THR A 367 -18.22 -8.12 19.35
N GLY A 368 -18.59 -7.13 18.52
CA GLY A 368 -18.89 -5.77 18.99
C GLY A 368 -17.70 -4.90 19.44
N VAL A 369 -16.45 -5.34 19.28
CA VAL A 369 -15.25 -4.52 19.52
C VAL A 369 -14.82 -3.84 18.22
N GLU A 370 -14.50 -2.55 18.21
CA GLU A 370 -13.90 -1.93 17.03
C GLU A 370 -12.42 -2.28 16.92
N VAL A 371 -11.98 -2.60 15.70
CA VAL A 371 -10.59 -2.91 15.37
C VAL A 371 -10.05 -1.86 14.41
N GLU A 372 -8.84 -1.37 14.70
CA GLU A 372 -8.15 -0.42 13.84
C GLU A 372 -7.64 -1.10 12.57
N ILE A 373 -8.04 -0.58 11.40
CA ILE A 373 -7.61 -1.01 10.07
C ILE A 373 -6.76 0.06 9.36
N THR A 374 -6.21 1.02 10.12
CA THR A 374 -5.28 2.01 9.58
C THR A 374 -4.09 1.28 8.94
N PRO A 375 -3.78 1.51 7.65
CA PRO A 375 -2.79 0.72 6.96
C PRO A 375 -1.37 1.02 7.46
N GLU A 376 -0.57 -0.03 7.58
CA GLU A 376 0.88 0.11 7.67
C GLU A 376 1.45 0.49 6.30
N MET A 377 2.40 1.44 6.28
CA MET A 377 3.03 1.87 5.03
C MET A 377 3.98 0.80 4.50
N ASN A 378 3.93 0.53 3.20
CA ASN A 378 4.93 -0.35 2.57
C ASN A 378 6.25 0.41 2.43
N PHE A 379 7.38 -0.25 2.66
CA PHE A 379 8.69 0.38 2.54
C PHE A 379 9.48 -0.23 1.37
N VAL A 380 9.87 0.61 0.41
CA VAL A 380 10.66 0.22 -0.75
C VAL A 380 12.06 0.81 -0.63
N ARG A 381 13.08 -0.04 -0.61
CA ARG A 381 14.47 0.40 -0.71
C ARG A 381 14.81 0.71 -2.16
N THR A 382 15.44 1.86 -2.37
CA THR A 382 15.86 2.37 -3.68
C THR A 382 17.32 2.83 -3.61
N PHE A 383 17.97 2.94 -4.76
CA PHE A 383 19.37 3.34 -4.87
C PHE A 383 19.53 4.51 -5.83
N LEU A 384 20.36 5.46 -5.49
CA LEU A 384 20.61 6.65 -6.31
C LEU A 384 21.50 6.30 -7.51
N SER A 385 21.00 6.59 -8.71
CA SER A 385 21.72 6.65 -9.97
C SER A 385 21.94 8.12 -10.33
N ASP A 386 23.18 8.47 -10.65
CA ASP A 386 23.58 9.80 -11.14
C ASP A 386 24.76 9.60 -12.12
N THR A 387 25.89 10.29 -11.90
CA THR A 387 27.16 9.98 -12.57
C THR A 387 27.69 8.59 -12.25
N ARG A 388 27.30 8.00 -11.10
CA ARG A 388 27.58 6.60 -10.77
C ARG A 388 26.39 5.72 -11.16
N SER A 389 26.69 4.70 -11.94
CA SER A 389 25.75 3.65 -12.33
C SER A 389 25.46 2.67 -11.20
N ILE A 390 24.30 2.02 -11.26
CA ILE A 390 23.92 0.90 -10.39
C ILE A 390 23.96 -0.37 -11.23
N GLN A 391 24.58 -1.43 -10.70
CA GLN A 391 24.65 -2.73 -11.37
C GLN A 391 23.90 -3.78 -10.56
N TYR A 392 23.05 -4.56 -11.21
CA TYR A 392 22.32 -5.68 -10.62
C TYR A 392 22.79 -6.98 -11.26
N GLY A 393 23.30 -7.91 -10.46
CA GLY A 393 23.66 -9.26 -10.92
C GLY A 393 22.42 -10.09 -11.19
N VAL A 394 22.40 -10.81 -12.32
CA VAL A 394 21.28 -11.65 -12.74
C VAL A 394 21.69 -13.11 -12.70
N THR A 395 20.84 -13.95 -12.11
CA THR A 395 20.99 -15.40 -12.11
C THR A 395 19.94 -16.01 -13.03
N HIS A 396 20.36 -16.93 -13.87
CA HIS A 396 19.48 -17.64 -14.80
C HIS A 396 19.11 -19.02 -14.25
N LEU A 397 17.89 -19.46 -14.58
CA LEU A 397 17.41 -20.82 -14.30
C LEU A 397 17.29 -21.55 -15.64
N ASP A 398 17.89 -22.73 -15.73
CA ASP A 398 17.86 -23.61 -16.92
C ASP A 398 18.30 -22.91 -18.23
N ASP A 399 19.28 -22.00 -18.16
CA ASP A 399 19.78 -21.20 -19.29
C ASP A 399 18.68 -20.42 -20.04
N GLN A 400 17.59 -20.07 -19.34
CA GLN A 400 16.50 -19.30 -19.92
C GLN A 400 16.68 -17.78 -19.68
N PRO A 401 16.17 -16.93 -20.58
CA PRO A 401 16.09 -15.50 -20.33
C PRO A 401 15.31 -15.20 -19.04
N THR A 402 15.85 -14.32 -18.20
CA THR A 402 15.27 -13.99 -16.89
C THR A 402 14.48 -12.69 -16.96
N PRO A 403 13.16 -12.71 -16.70
CA PRO A 403 12.39 -11.48 -16.61
C PRO A 403 12.86 -10.60 -15.44
N MET A 404 13.11 -9.34 -15.76
CA MET A 404 13.53 -8.32 -14.81
C MET A 404 12.63 -7.10 -14.93
N ARG A 405 12.30 -6.50 -13.78
CA ARG A 405 11.58 -5.24 -13.65
C ARG A 405 12.49 -4.21 -12.99
N VAL A 406 12.61 -3.04 -13.58
CA VAL A 406 13.29 -1.87 -13.03
C VAL A 406 12.23 -0.82 -12.72
N VAL A 407 12.23 -0.30 -11.49
CA VAL A 407 11.35 0.77 -11.06
C VAL A 407 12.19 2.00 -10.80
N VAL A 408 11.82 3.11 -11.43
CA VAL A 408 12.55 4.37 -11.32
C VAL A 408 11.65 5.47 -10.78
N ARG A 409 12.19 6.28 -9.87
CA ARG A 409 11.51 7.42 -9.26
C ARG A 409 12.40 8.65 -9.28
N TYR A 410 11.79 9.80 -9.49
CA TYR A 410 12.46 11.09 -9.44
C TYR A 410 12.25 11.73 -8.06
N PRO A 411 13.31 11.95 -7.26
CA PRO A 411 13.20 12.70 -6.01
C PRO A 411 13.16 14.21 -6.31
N TYR A 412 12.09 14.89 -5.87
CA TYR A 412 11.96 16.35 -6.02
C TYR A 412 12.63 17.15 -4.89
N ALA A 413 13.15 16.44 -3.89
CA ALA A 413 13.88 17.03 -2.77
C ALA A 413 14.97 18.00 -3.25
N ARG A 414 15.10 19.15 -2.57
CA ARG A 414 16.07 20.21 -2.91
C ARG A 414 17.51 19.68 -3.03
N LEU A 415 17.82 18.67 -2.22
CA LEU A 415 19.10 17.96 -2.20
C LEU A 415 19.41 17.20 -3.50
N PHE A 416 18.43 16.96 -4.34
CA PHE A 416 18.53 16.19 -5.59
C PHE A 416 18.17 17.01 -6.84
N SER A 417 17.55 18.18 -6.67
CA SER A 417 17.27 19.06 -7.80
C SER A 417 18.56 19.73 -8.31
N ASN A 418 18.82 19.62 -9.62
CA ASN A 418 19.78 20.48 -10.32
C ASN A 418 19.26 21.92 -10.53
N LEU A 419 18.04 22.21 -10.05
CA LEU A 419 17.44 23.54 -10.06
C LEU A 419 18.14 24.41 -9.01
N GLY A 420 19.26 25.01 -9.42
CA GLY A 420 19.77 26.20 -8.76
C GLY A 420 18.70 27.29 -8.75
N GLU A 421 18.62 28.00 -7.63
CA GLU A 421 17.90 29.26 -7.45
C GLU A 421 16.36 29.26 -7.54
N THR A 422 15.77 29.50 -6.37
CA THR A 422 14.64 30.41 -6.14
C THR A 422 13.40 30.26 -7.05
N ILE A 423 12.42 29.48 -6.60
CA ILE A 423 11.01 29.80 -6.88
C ILE A 423 10.40 30.29 -5.57
N GLY A 424 10.25 31.60 -5.49
CA GLY A 424 9.69 32.28 -4.33
C GLY A 424 8.29 31.74 -3.99
N GLY A 425 8.17 31.14 -2.81
CA GLY A 425 6.96 31.14 -1.98
C GLY A 425 5.66 30.55 -2.52
N LYS A 426 5.60 30.04 -3.75
CA LYS A 426 4.42 29.39 -4.31
C LYS A 426 4.77 28.00 -4.82
N VAL A 427 4.62 27.03 -3.92
CA VAL A 427 4.56 25.61 -4.25
C VAL A 427 3.27 25.40 -5.05
N GLY A 428 3.35 25.33 -6.37
CA GLY A 428 2.17 25.06 -7.20
C GLY A 428 2.24 25.42 -8.68
N SER A 429 3.17 26.26 -9.14
CA SER A 429 3.30 26.56 -10.57
C SER A 429 4.44 25.78 -11.21
N ALA A 430 4.07 24.72 -11.93
CA ALA A 430 4.83 24.03 -12.97
C ALA A 430 6.28 23.66 -12.62
N ILE A 431 6.45 22.52 -11.96
CA ILE A 431 7.65 21.72 -12.20
C ILE A 431 7.51 21.19 -13.63
N GLU A 432 7.97 21.95 -14.63
CA GLU A 432 8.38 21.36 -15.90
C GLU A 432 9.60 20.49 -15.58
N ALA A 433 9.34 19.31 -15.04
CA ALA A 433 10.38 18.32 -14.87
C ALA A 433 10.84 17.94 -16.27
N SER A 434 11.96 18.51 -16.68
CA SER A 434 12.66 18.15 -17.90
C SER A 434 12.70 16.63 -18.01
N ARG A 435 12.22 16.10 -19.14
CA ARG A 435 12.27 14.67 -19.46
C ARG A 435 13.62 14.10 -19.04
N CYS A 436 13.60 13.14 -18.12
CA CYS A 436 14.80 12.53 -17.57
C CYS A 436 15.13 11.28 -18.37
N THR A 437 16.39 11.10 -18.76
CA THR A 437 16.81 9.90 -19.52
C THR A 437 17.67 9.01 -18.63
N ALA A 438 17.35 7.72 -18.60
CA ALA A 438 18.16 6.69 -18.00
C ALA A 438 18.67 5.74 -19.07
N ASN A 439 19.96 5.41 -19.00
CA ASN A 439 20.62 4.46 -19.87
C ASN A 439 20.68 3.09 -19.18
N TRP A 440 20.52 2.03 -19.96
CA TRP A 440 20.68 0.66 -19.51
C TRP A 440 21.69 -0.09 -20.36
N GLN A 441 22.41 -1.03 -19.76
CA GLN A 441 23.39 -1.88 -20.43
C GLN A 441 23.28 -3.32 -19.90
N PHE A 442 23.33 -4.28 -20.81
CA PHE A 442 23.53 -5.69 -20.52
C PHE A 442 25.01 -6.01 -20.54
N LEU A 443 25.49 -6.64 -19.47
CA LEU A 443 26.90 -6.96 -19.28
C LEU A 443 27.06 -8.48 -19.26
N ARG A 444 28.03 -8.98 -20.03
CA ARG A 444 28.48 -10.37 -19.93
C ARG A 444 29.42 -10.56 -18.74
N GLU A 445 29.79 -11.81 -18.49
CA GLU A 445 30.72 -12.19 -17.41
C GLU A 445 32.08 -11.46 -17.49
N ASP A 446 32.59 -11.24 -18.70
CA ASP A 446 33.83 -10.49 -18.94
C ASP A 446 33.69 -8.95 -18.81
N GLY A 447 32.48 -8.48 -18.50
CA GLY A 447 32.15 -7.05 -18.39
C GLY A 447 31.89 -6.35 -19.73
N SER A 448 31.95 -7.07 -20.86
CA SER A 448 31.61 -6.50 -22.17
C SER A 448 30.11 -6.21 -22.28
N VAL A 449 29.78 -5.14 -23.02
CA VAL A 449 28.38 -4.75 -23.23
C VAL A 449 27.77 -5.62 -24.33
N ALA A 450 26.78 -6.44 -23.97
CA ALA A 450 26.03 -7.28 -24.89
C ALA A 450 25.00 -6.47 -25.69
N ASN A 451 24.28 -5.59 -25.00
CA ASN A 451 23.28 -4.69 -25.57
C ASN A 451 23.13 -3.45 -24.68
N GLN A 452 22.60 -2.36 -25.23
CA GLN A 452 22.34 -1.14 -24.49
C GLN A 452 21.24 -0.30 -25.11
N GLY A 453 20.65 0.57 -24.31
CA GLY A 453 19.65 1.51 -24.77
C GLY A 453 19.34 2.57 -23.72
N HIS A 454 18.25 3.29 -23.92
CA HIS A 454 17.78 4.30 -22.98
C HIS A 454 16.25 4.29 -22.90
N PHE A 455 15.72 4.82 -21.81
CA PHE A 455 14.30 5.11 -21.65
C PHE A 455 14.10 6.50 -21.06
N THR A 456 12.98 7.12 -21.41
CA THR A 456 12.62 8.47 -20.96
C THR A 456 11.60 8.38 -19.84
N ILE A 457 11.84 9.15 -18.79
CA ILE A 457 10.99 9.26 -17.61
C ILE A 457 10.29 10.60 -17.68
N VAL A 458 8.97 10.56 -17.54
CA VAL A 458 8.12 11.74 -17.35
C VAL A 458 7.66 11.70 -15.90
N PRO A 459 8.36 12.37 -14.97
CA PRO A 459 8.06 12.22 -13.57
C PRO A 459 6.79 13.00 -13.22
N THR A 460 5.79 12.30 -12.70
CA THR A 460 4.57 12.89 -12.13
C THR A 460 4.70 12.86 -10.62
N PRO A 461 4.57 14.00 -9.89
CA PRO A 461 4.59 14.00 -8.44
C PRO A 461 3.57 13.01 -7.86
N SER A 462 4.00 12.20 -6.89
CA SER A 462 3.12 11.23 -6.26
C SER A 462 2.25 11.89 -5.22
N ALA A 463 0.95 11.68 -5.35
CA ALA A 463 -0.03 12.03 -4.31
C ALA A 463 -0.04 11.01 -3.16
N TYR A 464 0.64 9.86 -3.30
CA TYR A 464 0.50 8.73 -2.37
C TYR A 464 1.82 8.39 -1.67
N ASP A 465 2.90 8.33 -2.43
CA ASP A 465 4.18 7.86 -1.93
C ASP A 465 4.94 8.99 -1.23
N ARG A 466 5.64 8.63 -0.16
CA ARG A 466 6.38 9.59 0.67
C ARG A 466 7.85 9.28 0.64
N PHE A 467 8.63 10.34 0.60
CA PHE A 467 10.07 10.27 0.65
C PHE A 467 10.56 11.11 1.81
N THR A 468 11.35 10.50 2.70
CA THR A 468 11.88 11.20 3.86
C THR A 468 13.38 11.34 3.72
N VAL A 469 13.87 12.57 3.77
CA VAL A 469 15.30 12.90 3.68
C VAL A 469 15.67 13.73 4.91
N ALA A 470 16.62 13.24 5.71
CA ALA A 470 17.03 13.89 6.95
C ALA A 470 15.87 14.24 7.92
N GLY A 471 14.81 13.42 7.93
CA GLY A 471 13.63 13.64 8.77
C GLY A 471 12.60 14.62 8.20
N GLN A 472 12.89 15.29 7.08
CA GLN A 472 11.95 16.13 6.34
C GLN A 472 11.19 15.31 5.30
N ARG A 473 9.90 15.61 5.12
CA ARG A 473 9.06 15.00 4.07
C ARG A 473 9.27 15.74 2.77
N GLU A 474 9.56 14.97 1.73
CA GLU A 474 9.89 15.46 0.42
C GLU A 474 9.00 14.80 -0.63
N LEU A 475 8.77 15.52 -1.72
CA LEU A 475 8.03 15.00 -2.86
C LEU A 475 8.88 13.97 -3.64
N ILE A 476 8.22 12.95 -4.13
CA ILE A 476 8.79 11.94 -5.02
C ILE A 476 7.82 11.67 -6.16
N SER A 477 8.33 11.28 -7.33
CA SER A 477 7.45 10.88 -8.42
C SER A 477 6.75 9.55 -8.15
N ASP A 478 5.65 9.35 -8.86
CA ASP A 478 5.09 8.03 -9.11
C ASP A 478 6.14 7.09 -9.72
N PRO A 479 6.04 5.77 -9.45
CA PRO A 479 6.95 4.79 -9.97
C PRO A 479 6.80 4.71 -11.50
N ASN A 480 7.92 4.80 -12.20
CA ASN A 480 8.01 4.48 -13.62
C ASN A 480 8.58 3.06 -13.72
N GLU A 481 7.76 2.09 -14.11
CA GLU A 481 8.15 0.68 -14.22
C GLU A 481 8.57 0.34 -15.66
N TRP A 482 9.65 -0.42 -15.77
CA TRP A 482 10.19 -0.92 -17.03
C TRP A 482 10.55 -2.39 -16.88
N PHE A 483 10.33 -3.17 -17.92
CA PHE A 483 10.48 -4.62 -17.92
C PHE A 483 11.38 -5.08 -19.06
N MET A 484 12.07 -6.19 -18.89
CA MET A 484 12.92 -6.79 -19.93
C MET A 484 13.06 -8.30 -19.70
N ALA A 485 13.36 -9.04 -20.78
CA ALA A 485 13.89 -10.39 -20.68
C ALA A 485 15.42 -10.30 -20.75
N VAL A 486 16.11 -10.56 -19.64
CA VAL A 486 17.59 -10.57 -19.63
C VAL A 486 18.08 -11.85 -20.31
N PRO A 487 18.83 -11.79 -21.42
CA PRO A 487 19.33 -12.98 -22.13
C PRO A 487 20.21 -13.86 -21.25
N ALA A 488 20.27 -15.17 -21.52
CA ALA A 488 21.00 -16.13 -20.69
C ALA A 488 22.53 -15.95 -20.70
N ASP A 489 23.09 -15.25 -21.69
CA ASP A 489 24.53 -14.91 -21.75
C ASP A 489 24.91 -13.63 -20.99
N VAL A 490 23.94 -12.95 -20.36
CA VAL A 490 24.12 -11.68 -19.65
C VAL A 490 24.13 -11.92 -18.14
N THR A 491 25.19 -11.54 -17.44
CA THR A 491 25.31 -11.77 -15.99
C THR A 491 24.92 -10.56 -15.15
N ALA A 492 24.81 -9.38 -15.74
CA ALA A 492 24.39 -8.18 -15.02
C ALA A 492 23.70 -7.13 -15.90
N VAL A 493 22.81 -6.37 -15.28
CA VAL A 493 22.17 -5.19 -15.87
C VAL A 493 22.66 -3.93 -15.14
N ARG A 494 23.18 -2.97 -15.91
CA ARG A 494 23.66 -1.68 -15.38
C ARG A 494 22.71 -0.57 -15.79
N ILE A 495 22.29 0.25 -14.83
CA ILE A 495 21.45 1.43 -15.02
C ILE A 495 22.28 2.67 -14.66
N SER A 496 22.22 3.71 -15.48
CA SER A 496 22.89 4.99 -15.24
C SER A 496 22.03 6.16 -15.69
N SER A 497 22.22 7.32 -15.07
CA SER A 497 21.45 8.52 -15.39
C SER A 497 22.34 9.75 -15.24
N PRO A 498 23.22 10.01 -16.22
CA PRO A 498 24.22 11.06 -16.10
C PRO A 498 23.59 12.46 -15.99
N ASP A 499 22.44 12.67 -16.64
CA ASP A 499 21.79 13.98 -16.75
C ASP A 499 20.77 14.25 -15.63
N CYS A 500 20.42 13.22 -14.84
CA CYS A 500 19.40 13.35 -13.80
C CYS A 500 19.65 12.38 -12.63
N ARG A 501 19.25 12.81 -11.43
CA ARG A 501 19.35 12.00 -10.22
C ARG A 501 18.08 11.15 -10.09
N LEU A 502 18.23 9.84 -10.15
CA LEU A 502 17.10 8.91 -10.14
C LEU A 502 17.27 7.88 -9.02
N LEU A 503 16.15 7.56 -8.36
CA LEU A 503 16.08 6.46 -7.41
C LEU A 503 15.63 5.21 -8.16
N VAL A 504 16.44 4.16 -8.13
CA VAL A 504 16.24 2.92 -8.89
C VAL A 504 16.10 1.75 -7.93
N SER A 505 15.11 0.90 -8.17
CA SER A 505 15.02 -0.45 -7.60
C SER A 505 14.83 -1.46 -8.72
N ALA A 506 15.28 -2.69 -8.50
CA ALA A 506 15.15 -3.77 -9.46
C ALA A 506 14.52 -5.01 -8.81
N TYR A 507 13.82 -5.77 -9.62
CA TYR A 507 13.14 -6.99 -9.24
C TYR A 507 13.33 -8.04 -10.33
N VAL A 508 13.31 -9.30 -9.92
CA VAL A 508 13.49 -10.46 -10.78
C VAL A 508 12.35 -11.44 -10.53
N ARG A 509 11.99 -12.22 -11.56
CA ARG A 509 11.17 -13.42 -11.40
C ARG A 509 11.71 -14.55 -12.28
N PRO A 510 11.61 -15.82 -11.85
CA PRO A 510 11.89 -16.94 -12.75
C PRO A 510 10.91 -16.94 -13.93
N ALA A 511 11.40 -17.21 -15.14
CA ALA A 511 10.64 -17.09 -16.40
C ALA A 511 9.32 -17.89 -16.40
N ASN A 512 9.36 -19.10 -15.85
CA ASN A 512 8.23 -20.03 -15.82
C ASN A 512 7.51 -20.08 -14.47
N LEU A 513 7.83 -19.16 -13.54
CA LEU A 513 7.14 -19.11 -12.26
C LEU A 513 5.66 -18.78 -12.50
N ARG A 514 4.81 -19.72 -12.07
CA ARG A 514 3.36 -19.58 -12.06
C ARG A 514 2.97 -18.57 -10.99
N SER A 515 2.09 -17.63 -11.34
CA SER A 515 1.48 -16.72 -10.37
C SER A 515 0.14 -17.30 -9.92
N THR A 516 -0.08 -17.38 -8.62
CA THR A 516 -1.34 -17.83 -8.03
C THR A 516 -2.13 -16.63 -7.55
N VAL A 517 -3.40 -16.55 -7.94
CA VAL A 517 -4.33 -15.47 -7.58
C VAL A 517 -5.53 -16.09 -6.88
N GLN A 518 -5.76 -15.71 -5.62
CA GLN A 518 -6.95 -16.06 -4.87
C GLN A 518 -8.09 -15.11 -5.18
N ILE A 519 -9.26 -15.65 -5.46
CA ILE A 519 -10.43 -14.86 -5.79
C ILE A 519 -11.57 -15.24 -4.83
N PRO A 520 -12.21 -14.24 -4.19
CA PRO A 520 -12.04 -12.79 -4.39
C PRO A 520 -10.87 -12.17 -3.61
N GLU A 521 -10.16 -12.92 -2.78
CA GLU A 521 -9.30 -12.36 -1.73
C GLU A 521 -8.22 -11.41 -2.27
N ASP A 522 -7.48 -11.82 -3.32
CA ASP A 522 -6.44 -10.99 -3.94
C ASP A 522 -7.02 -9.86 -4.79
N TYR A 523 -8.34 -9.69 -4.92
CA TYR A 523 -8.94 -8.48 -5.53
C TYR A 523 -9.18 -7.38 -4.50
N HIS A 524 -9.23 -7.74 -3.22
CA HIS A 524 -9.32 -6.79 -2.12
C HIS A 524 -7.92 -6.39 -1.64
N ALA A 525 -7.65 -5.08 -1.63
CA ALA A 525 -6.37 -4.54 -1.17
C ALA A 525 -6.02 -4.96 0.27
N PHE A 526 -7.02 -5.14 1.14
CA PHE A 526 -6.87 -5.48 2.55
C PHE A 526 -6.19 -6.84 2.76
N ASN A 527 -6.56 -7.84 1.95
CA ASN A 527 -6.00 -9.19 2.06
C ASN A 527 -4.62 -9.30 1.39
N ARG A 528 -4.34 -8.46 0.39
CA ARG A 528 -3.03 -8.46 -0.31
C ARG A 528 -1.87 -8.13 0.61
N THR A 529 -2.08 -7.27 1.61
CA THR A 529 -1.05 -6.88 2.58
C THR A 529 -0.54 -8.05 3.42
N GLU A 530 -1.33 -9.11 3.59
CA GLU A 530 -0.97 -10.31 4.34
C GLU A 530 -0.46 -11.46 3.45
N SER A 531 -0.57 -11.32 2.13
CA SER A 531 -0.26 -12.39 1.18
C SER A 531 1.25 -12.54 0.95
N THR A 532 1.77 -13.75 1.22
CA THR A 532 3.16 -14.14 0.93
C THR A 532 3.42 -14.42 -0.56
N ARG A 533 2.41 -14.26 -1.44
CA ARG A 533 2.43 -14.74 -2.84
C ARG A 533 2.96 -13.68 -3.79
N GLN A 534 4.20 -13.26 -3.56
CA GLN A 534 4.88 -12.30 -4.43
C GLN A 534 5.21 -12.90 -5.79
N THR A 535 4.95 -12.16 -6.87
CA THR A 535 5.31 -12.55 -8.25
C THR A 535 6.69 -12.02 -8.67
N TRP A 536 7.18 -10.97 -8.00
CA TRP A 536 8.44 -10.30 -8.27
C TRP A 536 9.26 -10.19 -6.98
N TYR A 537 10.54 -10.52 -7.04
CA TYR A 537 11.45 -10.54 -5.89
C TYR A 537 12.47 -9.42 -6.00
N GLY A 538 12.66 -8.64 -4.94
CA GLY A 538 13.58 -7.50 -4.93
C GLY A 538 15.04 -7.91 -5.06
N MET A 539 15.83 -7.11 -5.77
CA MET A 539 17.25 -7.31 -5.99
C MET A 539 18.07 -6.25 -5.25
N ASN A 540 19.22 -6.67 -4.71
CA ASN A 540 20.26 -5.77 -4.24
C ASN A 540 21.26 -5.49 -5.37
N PRO A 541 21.81 -4.27 -5.48
CA PRO A 541 22.93 -3.99 -6.38
C PRO A 541 24.14 -4.86 -6.04
N SER A 542 25.00 -5.15 -7.03
CA SER A 542 26.25 -5.89 -6.83
C SER A 542 27.19 -5.21 -5.82
N ASP A 543 27.14 -3.88 -5.72
CA ASP A 543 27.90 -3.05 -4.79
C ASP A 543 27.05 -2.51 -3.63
N HIS A 544 26.03 -3.26 -3.21
CA HIS A 544 25.03 -2.89 -2.19
C HIS A 544 25.63 -2.21 -0.96
N GLU A 545 26.64 -2.83 -0.35
CA GLU A 545 27.29 -2.32 0.86
C GLU A 545 27.96 -0.96 0.61
N SER A 546 28.69 -0.81 -0.50
CA SER A 546 29.31 0.46 -0.90
C SER A 546 28.25 1.54 -1.15
N MET A 547 27.14 1.20 -1.80
CA MET A 547 26.03 2.14 -2.03
C MET A 547 25.39 2.61 -0.71
N ILE A 548 25.24 1.73 0.28
CA ILE A 548 24.78 2.11 1.62
C ILE A 548 25.81 3.02 2.30
N GLN A 549 27.09 2.65 2.31
CA GLN A 549 28.18 3.43 2.92
C GLN A 549 28.27 4.86 2.36
N GLU A 550 27.97 5.02 1.08
CA GLU A 550 28.01 6.29 0.38
C GLU A 550 26.72 7.11 0.47
N ASN A 551 25.72 6.67 1.25
CA ASN A 551 24.40 7.28 1.36
C ASN A 551 23.69 7.40 0.00
N ARG A 552 23.80 6.34 -0.78
CA ARG A 552 23.10 6.19 -2.05
C ARG A 552 21.91 5.23 -1.92
N SER A 553 21.59 4.75 -0.71
CA SER A 553 20.40 3.93 -0.44
C SER A 553 19.35 4.73 0.30
N PHE A 554 18.10 4.67 -0.18
CA PHE A 554 16.98 5.47 0.28
C PHE A 554 15.75 4.59 0.49
N ILE A 555 14.89 4.96 1.43
CA ILE A 555 13.62 4.27 1.70
C ILE A 555 12.47 5.18 1.27
N VAL A 556 11.58 4.63 0.44
CA VAL A 556 10.34 5.26 0.01
C VAL A 556 9.19 4.55 0.70
N GLN A 557 8.28 5.32 1.31
CA GLN A 557 7.03 4.80 1.84
C GLN A 557 6.00 4.79 0.71
N ALA A 558 5.45 3.62 0.40
CA ALA A 558 4.50 3.41 -0.67
C ALA A 558 3.12 3.04 -0.13
N GLN A 559 2.08 3.56 -0.77
CA GLN A 559 0.68 3.24 -0.47
C GLN A 559 0.04 2.43 -1.61
N THR A 560 -0.99 1.65 -1.28
CA THR A 560 -1.80 0.96 -2.28
C THR A 560 -2.62 1.96 -3.08
N ARG A 561 -2.66 1.82 -4.41
CA ARG A 561 -3.34 2.76 -5.31
C ARG A 561 -4.70 2.23 -5.74
N PRO A 562 -5.73 3.09 -5.91
CA PRO A 562 -6.97 2.69 -6.55
C PRO A 562 -6.71 2.32 -8.02
N ALA A 563 -7.52 1.40 -8.55
CA ALA A 563 -7.51 1.11 -9.99
C ALA A 563 -7.96 2.35 -10.77
N GLN A 564 -7.30 2.66 -11.88
CA GLN A 564 -7.74 3.73 -12.77
C GLN A 564 -8.87 3.21 -13.67
N PRO A 565 -10.07 3.80 -13.63
CA PRO A 565 -11.17 3.36 -14.48
C PRO A 565 -10.98 3.84 -15.91
N ASN A 566 -11.56 3.12 -16.86
CA ASN A 566 -11.68 3.59 -18.24
C ASN A 566 -13.01 4.33 -18.40
N GLU A 567 -12.94 5.65 -18.58
CA GLU A 567 -14.14 6.51 -18.67
C GLU A 567 -15.05 6.16 -19.85
N GLU A 568 -14.52 5.67 -20.97
CA GLU A 568 -15.34 5.25 -22.11
C GLU A 568 -16.15 4.00 -21.77
N ILE A 569 -15.52 3.05 -21.08
CA ILE A 569 -16.19 1.85 -20.60
C ILE A 569 -17.30 2.21 -19.60
N LEU A 570 -17.02 3.09 -18.63
CA LEU A 570 -18.02 3.58 -17.67
C LEU A 570 -19.16 4.34 -18.37
N ALA A 571 -18.88 5.03 -19.47
CA ALA A 571 -19.88 5.73 -20.28
C ALA A 571 -20.60 4.81 -21.29
N GLY A 572 -20.42 3.49 -21.24
CA GLY A 572 -21.05 2.52 -22.15
C GLY A 572 -20.48 2.49 -23.57
N ARG A 573 -19.41 3.25 -23.85
CA ARG A 573 -18.70 3.32 -25.13
C ARG A 573 -17.58 2.28 -25.16
N TYR A 574 -17.92 1.07 -25.55
CA TYR A 574 -16.96 -0.04 -25.69
C TYR A 574 -17.36 -0.98 -26.84
N GLU A 575 -16.63 -2.04 -27.09
CA GLU A 575 -17.02 -3.20 -27.90
C GLU A 575 -16.87 -4.45 -27.05
N TRP A 576 -17.79 -5.40 -27.18
CA TRP A 576 -17.72 -6.69 -26.50
C TRP A 576 -17.55 -7.78 -27.54
N GLU A 577 -16.53 -8.61 -27.38
CA GLU A 577 -16.24 -9.74 -28.26
C GLU A 577 -16.09 -11.00 -27.41
N GLY A 578 -16.89 -12.02 -27.69
CA GLY A 578 -16.80 -13.33 -27.04
C GLY A 578 -15.99 -14.30 -27.89
N PHE A 579 -15.20 -15.16 -27.25
CA PHE A 579 -14.36 -16.15 -27.91
C PHE A 579 -14.92 -17.56 -27.69
N VAL A 580 -14.80 -18.39 -28.71
CA VAL A 580 -15.12 -19.82 -28.64
C VAL A 580 -13.83 -20.65 -28.70
N PRO A 581 -13.75 -21.77 -27.98
CA PRO A 581 -12.57 -22.61 -28.02
C PRO A 581 -12.50 -23.41 -29.32
N ASN A 582 -11.31 -23.88 -29.66
CA ASN A 582 -11.07 -24.80 -30.76
C ASN A 582 -11.44 -26.24 -30.35
N GLY A 583 -11.77 -27.07 -31.34
CA GLY A 583 -12.06 -28.49 -31.15
C GLY A 583 -13.49 -28.80 -30.73
N ASN A 584 -13.70 -29.93 -30.05
CA ASN A 584 -15.02 -30.38 -29.61
C ASN A 584 -15.36 -29.81 -28.24
N TRP A 585 -16.35 -28.94 -28.18
CA TRP A 585 -16.82 -28.31 -26.95
C TRP A 585 -18.34 -28.26 -26.89
N ILE A 586 -18.87 -28.09 -25.67
CA ILE A 586 -20.29 -27.91 -25.40
C ILE A 586 -20.47 -26.55 -24.75
N ALA A 587 -21.44 -25.77 -25.21
CA ALA A 587 -21.82 -24.52 -24.57
C ALA A 587 -23.30 -24.50 -24.22
N ARG A 588 -23.65 -23.68 -23.23
CA ARG A 588 -25.03 -23.46 -22.80
C ARG A 588 -25.34 -21.96 -22.76
N PRO A 589 -26.51 -21.55 -23.27
CA PRO A 589 -27.02 -20.21 -23.01
C PRO A 589 -27.41 -20.08 -21.53
N MET A 590 -27.08 -18.95 -20.93
CA MET A 590 -27.39 -18.61 -19.54
C MET A 590 -27.75 -17.14 -19.40
N LEU A 591 -28.56 -16.82 -18.39
CA LEU A 591 -28.87 -15.46 -17.98
C LEU A 591 -27.98 -15.13 -16.78
N VAL A 592 -27.05 -14.19 -16.97
CA VAL A 592 -26.15 -13.71 -15.92
C VAL A 592 -26.72 -12.39 -15.38
N PRO A 593 -26.85 -12.20 -14.06
CA PRO A 593 -27.29 -10.92 -13.52
C PRO A 593 -26.41 -9.78 -13.99
N ARG A 594 -27.03 -8.66 -14.37
CA ARG A 594 -26.31 -7.41 -14.62
C ARG A 594 -26.02 -6.78 -13.26
N GLY A 595 -24.74 -6.51 -12.97
CA GLY A 595 -24.34 -5.86 -11.72
C GLY A 595 -24.89 -4.43 -11.59
N SER A 596 -24.83 -3.87 -10.37
CA SER A 596 -25.16 -2.45 -10.11
C SER A 596 -24.03 -1.47 -10.46
N GLY A 597 -22.86 -1.97 -10.89
CA GLY A 597 -21.72 -1.15 -11.29
C GLY A 597 -21.87 -0.55 -12.68
N ALA A 598 -21.14 0.52 -12.98
CA ALA A 598 -21.26 1.34 -14.20
C ALA A 598 -21.10 0.59 -15.55
N LEU A 599 -20.39 -0.55 -15.57
CA LEU A 599 -20.31 -1.44 -16.76
C LEU A 599 -21.66 -2.08 -17.11
N ASP A 600 -22.52 -2.23 -16.11
CA ASP A 600 -23.72 -3.04 -16.11
C ASP A 600 -24.99 -2.24 -15.74
N ALA A 601 -24.89 -1.01 -15.21
CA ALA A 601 -26.06 -0.30 -14.69
C ALA A 601 -26.95 0.33 -15.78
N ASP A 602 -26.51 1.29 -16.60
CA ASP A 602 -27.52 2.21 -17.19
C ASP A 602 -27.56 2.35 -18.72
N VAL A 603 -26.60 1.81 -19.48
CA VAL A 603 -26.60 1.97 -20.95
C VAL A 603 -26.72 0.62 -21.66
N VAL A 604 -27.94 0.21 -21.99
CA VAL A 604 -28.18 -0.90 -22.93
C VAL A 604 -28.00 -0.36 -24.34
N ARG A 605 -27.09 -0.95 -25.12
CA ARG A 605 -26.97 -0.61 -26.55
C ARG A 605 -28.18 -1.10 -27.31
N GLU A 606 -28.57 -0.35 -28.33
CA GLU A 606 -29.64 -0.73 -29.26
C GLU A 606 -29.43 -2.15 -29.83
N SER A 607 -28.20 -2.49 -30.21
CA SER A 607 -27.84 -3.81 -30.73
C SER A 607 -27.87 -4.94 -29.68
N ALA A 608 -27.92 -4.62 -28.39
CA ALA A 608 -27.89 -5.58 -27.28
C ALA A 608 -29.27 -5.84 -26.66
N VAL A 609 -30.32 -5.10 -27.05
CA VAL A 609 -31.67 -5.21 -26.47
C VAL A 609 -32.22 -6.63 -26.51
N GLY A 610 -31.99 -7.37 -27.62
CA GLY A 610 -32.41 -8.77 -27.76
C GLY A 610 -31.67 -9.77 -26.87
N SER A 611 -30.66 -9.31 -26.11
CA SER A 611 -29.89 -10.14 -25.16
C SER A 611 -30.09 -9.71 -23.71
N VAL A 612 -30.92 -8.70 -23.44
CA VAL A 612 -31.22 -8.23 -22.08
C VAL A 612 -32.58 -8.75 -21.63
N TYR A 613 -32.60 -9.38 -20.47
CA TYR A 613 -33.75 -10.03 -19.88
C TYR A 613 -34.13 -9.34 -18.56
N TYR A 614 -35.43 -9.15 -18.33
CA TYR A 614 -35.98 -8.48 -17.17
C TYR A 614 -36.78 -9.49 -16.35
N GLU A 615 -36.40 -9.73 -15.10
CA GLU A 615 -37.09 -10.70 -14.24
C GLU A 615 -38.42 -10.13 -13.75
N ILE A 616 -39.51 -10.75 -14.18
CA ILE A 616 -40.88 -10.37 -13.81
C ILE A 616 -41.50 -11.43 -12.90
N LYS A 617 -42.36 -10.98 -11.97
CA LYS A 617 -43.06 -11.86 -11.03
C LYS A 617 -44.45 -12.22 -11.55
N SER A 618 -44.81 -13.49 -11.45
CA SER A 618 -46.16 -13.99 -11.76
C SER A 618 -47.22 -13.30 -10.89
N GLY A 619 -48.35 -12.94 -11.48
CA GLY A 619 -49.47 -12.22 -10.85
C GLY A 619 -49.26 -10.72 -10.62
N ALA A 620 -48.03 -10.22 -10.69
CA ALA A 620 -47.73 -8.80 -10.51
C ALA A 620 -47.85 -8.01 -11.82
N ILE A 621 -48.31 -6.76 -11.72
CA ILE A 621 -48.33 -5.80 -12.83
C ILE A 621 -47.00 -5.08 -12.84
N HIS A 622 -46.31 -5.12 -13.98
CA HIS A 622 -45.04 -4.42 -14.20
C HIS A 622 -45.22 -3.31 -15.23
N HIS A 623 -44.47 -2.22 -15.06
CA HIS A 623 -44.50 -1.07 -15.97
C HIS A 623 -43.30 -1.09 -16.90
N PHE A 624 -43.52 -0.81 -18.19
CA PHE A 624 -42.42 -0.58 -19.11
C PHE A 624 -41.69 0.73 -18.76
N ALA A 625 -40.36 0.73 -18.91
CA ALA A 625 -39.56 1.92 -18.68
C ALA A 625 -39.71 2.91 -19.84
N ASP A 626 -39.91 4.19 -19.52
CA ASP A 626 -39.99 5.28 -20.49
C ASP A 626 -38.58 5.75 -20.84
N HIS A 627 -38.01 5.21 -21.92
CA HIS A 627 -36.73 5.69 -22.44
C HIS A 627 -37.01 6.63 -23.61
N ALA A 628 -36.94 7.95 -23.35
CA ALA A 628 -37.10 8.98 -24.37
C ALA A 628 -36.01 8.93 -25.46
N ASP A 629 -34.85 8.31 -25.16
CA ASP A 629 -33.62 8.42 -25.96
C ASP A 629 -33.12 7.11 -26.60
N VAL A 630 -33.78 5.96 -26.40
CA VAL A 630 -33.41 4.69 -27.05
C VAL A 630 -34.44 4.37 -28.13
N ALA A 631 -34.06 4.57 -29.39
CA ALA A 631 -34.82 4.07 -30.52
C ALA A 631 -34.80 2.54 -30.44
N PHE A 632 -35.86 1.92 -29.92
CA PHE A 632 -36.03 0.49 -30.04
C PHE A 632 -36.33 0.17 -31.51
N PRO A 633 -35.65 -0.81 -32.12
CA PRO A 633 -36.06 -1.35 -33.40
C PRO A 633 -37.54 -1.73 -33.34
N GLU A 634 -38.36 -1.29 -34.31
CA GLU A 634 -39.82 -1.49 -34.32
C GLU A 634 -40.23 -2.99 -34.30
N LEU A 635 -39.30 -3.91 -34.58
CA LEU A 635 -39.50 -5.36 -34.57
C LEU A 635 -38.41 -6.06 -33.76
N ILE A 636 -38.59 -6.20 -32.45
CA ILE A 636 -37.89 -7.21 -31.66
C ILE A 636 -38.92 -8.27 -31.25
N ASP A 637 -38.63 -9.53 -31.59
CA ASP A 637 -39.40 -10.69 -31.09
C ASP A 637 -39.42 -10.65 -29.56
N THR A 638 -40.55 -10.26 -29.00
CA THR A 638 -40.71 -10.22 -27.55
C THR A 638 -40.94 -11.63 -27.05
N LYS A 639 -40.11 -12.08 -26.11
CA LYS A 639 -40.18 -13.44 -25.58
C LYS A 639 -40.17 -13.44 -24.06
N ILE A 640 -40.76 -14.48 -23.48
CA ILE A 640 -40.66 -14.76 -22.05
C ILE A 640 -39.94 -16.09 -21.89
N ALA A 641 -38.71 -16.05 -21.37
CA ALA A 641 -38.04 -17.26 -20.91
C ALA A 641 -38.58 -17.64 -19.52
N PHE A 642 -38.84 -18.93 -19.30
CA PHE A 642 -39.35 -19.42 -18.02
C PHE A 642 -38.49 -20.56 -17.49
N VAL A 643 -38.32 -20.58 -16.17
CA VAL A 643 -37.62 -21.65 -15.45
C VAL A 643 -38.37 -21.98 -14.16
N SER A 644 -38.69 -23.24 -13.98
CA SER A 644 -39.37 -23.80 -12.82
C SER A 644 -38.86 -25.21 -12.51
N GLU A 645 -39.20 -25.73 -11.33
CA GLU A 645 -38.91 -27.13 -10.94
C GLU A 645 -39.85 -28.10 -11.67
N GLU A 646 -41.13 -27.74 -11.74
CA GLU A 646 -42.19 -28.47 -12.46
C GLU A 646 -42.77 -27.61 -13.59
N ALA A 647 -43.54 -28.20 -14.50
CA ALA A 647 -44.13 -27.44 -15.61
C ALA A 647 -45.05 -26.31 -15.08
N PRO A 648 -44.95 -25.05 -15.57
CA PRO A 648 -45.74 -23.93 -15.03
C PRO A 648 -47.26 -24.07 -15.18
N GLY A 649 -47.75 -25.05 -15.94
CA GLY A 649 -49.16 -25.27 -16.21
C GLY A 649 -49.72 -24.26 -17.22
N ARG A 650 -50.92 -23.74 -16.96
CA ARG A 650 -51.50 -22.66 -17.77
C ARG A 650 -50.74 -21.34 -17.55
N VAL A 651 -50.37 -20.67 -18.64
CA VAL A 651 -49.77 -19.34 -18.64
C VAL A 651 -50.63 -18.39 -19.47
N SER A 652 -50.98 -17.24 -18.89
CA SER A 652 -51.68 -16.14 -19.55
C SER A 652 -50.82 -14.88 -19.49
N VAL A 653 -50.62 -14.23 -20.62
CA VAL A 653 -49.87 -12.98 -20.74
C VAL A 653 -50.84 -11.88 -21.14
N GLU A 654 -50.93 -10.86 -20.30
CA GLU A 654 -51.76 -9.69 -20.48
C GLU A 654 -50.88 -8.45 -20.68
N ILE A 655 -51.14 -7.70 -21.74
CA ILE A 655 -50.46 -6.43 -22.03
C ILE A 655 -51.52 -5.34 -22.15
N ASN A 656 -51.36 -4.25 -21.39
CA ASN A 656 -52.28 -3.12 -21.37
C ASN A 656 -53.76 -3.51 -21.17
N GLY A 657 -54.07 -4.50 -20.33
CA GLY A 657 -55.45 -4.94 -20.10
C GLY A 657 -55.95 -6.06 -21.04
N ARG A 658 -55.17 -6.43 -22.07
CA ARG A 658 -55.57 -7.38 -23.11
C ARG A 658 -54.72 -8.64 -23.06
N ILE A 659 -55.36 -9.81 -23.04
CA ILE A 659 -54.67 -11.11 -23.17
C ILE A 659 -54.08 -11.19 -24.58
N VAL A 660 -52.76 -11.31 -24.66
CA VAL A 660 -51.98 -11.38 -25.91
C VAL A 660 -51.47 -12.78 -26.20
N ASN A 661 -51.32 -13.63 -25.18
CA ASN A 661 -50.93 -15.02 -25.35
C ASN A 661 -51.54 -15.83 -24.20
N GLU A 662 -52.05 -17.01 -24.53
CA GLU A 662 -52.52 -17.97 -23.54
C GLU A 662 -52.22 -19.40 -24.02
N GLN A 663 -51.47 -20.16 -23.22
CA GLN A 663 -51.08 -21.53 -23.57
C GLN A 663 -50.79 -22.38 -22.32
N THR A 664 -50.77 -23.71 -22.50
CA THR A 664 -50.38 -24.67 -21.45
C THR A 664 -48.95 -25.15 -21.69
N LEU A 665 -48.07 -24.90 -20.74
CA LEU A 665 -46.66 -25.32 -20.79
C LEU A 665 -46.49 -26.69 -20.14
N ARG A 666 -45.84 -27.62 -20.86
CA ARG A 666 -45.61 -29.01 -20.40
C ARG A 666 -44.17 -29.28 -19.96
N SER A 667 -43.25 -28.35 -20.23
CA SER A 667 -41.88 -28.39 -19.77
C SER A 667 -41.70 -27.49 -18.55
N ALA A 668 -40.73 -27.80 -17.69
CA ALA A 668 -40.33 -26.93 -16.58
C ALA A 668 -39.48 -25.73 -17.05
N ARG A 669 -39.04 -25.72 -18.32
CA ARG A 669 -38.14 -24.69 -18.88
C ARG A 669 -38.46 -24.47 -20.36
N GLY A 670 -38.31 -23.24 -20.84
CA GLY A 670 -38.54 -22.92 -22.24
C GLY A 670 -38.64 -21.42 -22.52
N GLU A 671 -39.05 -21.08 -23.73
CA GLU A 671 -39.33 -19.71 -24.17
C GLU A 671 -40.76 -19.63 -24.73
N ILE A 672 -41.46 -18.55 -24.44
CA ILE A 672 -42.76 -18.19 -25.00
C ILE A 672 -42.51 -17.04 -25.97
N LEU A 673 -42.83 -17.22 -27.25
CA LEU A 673 -42.88 -16.11 -28.20
C LEU A 673 -44.21 -15.37 -28.00
N LEU A 674 -44.16 -14.06 -27.79
CA LEU A 674 -45.36 -13.24 -27.72
C LEU A 674 -45.75 -12.79 -29.13
N ASP A 675 -47.06 -12.75 -29.39
CA ASP A 675 -47.59 -12.19 -30.62
C ASP A 675 -47.15 -10.73 -30.77
N THR A 676 -46.93 -10.30 -32.01
CA THR A 676 -46.49 -8.93 -32.31
C THR A 676 -47.61 -7.96 -31.98
N VAL A 677 -47.58 -7.40 -30.78
CA VAL A 677 -48.50 -6.36 -30.30
C VAL A 677 -47.73 -5.05 -30.20
N ASP A 678 -48.33 -3.95 -30.65
CA ASP A 678 -47.73 -2.63 -30.43
C ASP A 678 -47.65 -2.36 -28.92
N LEU A 679 -46.43 -2.45 -28.38
CA LEU A 679 -46.18 -2.31 -26.96
C LEU A 679 -46.19 -0.83 -26.52
N GLY A 680 -46.26 0.15 -27.45
CA GLY A 680 -46.22 1.59 -27.18
C GLY A 680 -44.90 2.08 -26.51
N ARG A 681 -44.80 3.34 -26.09
CA ARG A 681 -43.67 3.80 -25.25
C ARG A 681 -43.91 3.56 -23.75
N SER A 682 -45.17 3.61 -23.34
CA SER A 682 -45.64 3.40 -21.97
C SER A 682 -46.71 2.32 -21.96
N GLY A 683 -46.63 1.37 -21.03
CA GLY A 683 -47.61 0.31 -20.91
C GLY A 683 -47.36 -0.61 -19.71
N THR A 684 -48.22 -1.60 -19.55
CA THR A 684 -48.14 -2.60 -18.48
C THR A 684 -48.10 -4.01 -19.04
N ILE A 685 -47.42 -4.90 -18.32
CA ILE A 685 -47.43 -6.33 -18.55
C ILE A 685 -47.77 -7.06 -17.25
N LYS A 686 -48.64 -8.06 -17.36
CA LYS A 686 -48.97 -9.00 -16.29
C LYS A 686 -48.88 -10.41 -16.86
N VAL A 687 -48.19 -11.29 -16.15
CA VAL A 687 -48.09 -12.71 -16.51
C VAL A 687 -48.65 -13.52 -15.36
N GLU A 688 -49.61 -14.39 -15.65
CA GLU A 688 -50.19 -15.30 -14.68
C GLU A 688 -49.79 -16.73 -15.02
N THR A 689 -49.34 -17.47 -14.01
CA THR A 689 -48.93 -18.87 -14.13
C THR A 689 -49.63 -19.69 -13.04
N GLU A 690 -50.03 -20.91 -13.38
CA GLU A 690 -50.72 -21.83 -12.46
C GLU A 690 -49.79 -22.31 -11.34
N HIS A 691 -48.54 -22.61 -11.68
CA HIS A 691 -47.49 -22.95 -10.72
C HIS A 691 -46.40 -21.87 -10.66
N SER A 692 -45.66 -21.85 -9.56
CA SER A 692 -44.57 -20.89 -9.33
C SER A 692 -43.44 -21.09 -10.35
N CYS A 693 -43.03 -20.02 -11.02
CA CYS A 693 -41.90 -20.04 -11.94
C CYS A 693 -41.20 -18.69 -11.98
N ARG A 694 -39.91 -18.71 -12.36
CA ARG A 694 -39.15 -17.50 -12.67
C ARG A 694 -39.39 -17.16 -14.13
N LEU A 695 -39.71 -15.89 -14.39
CA LEU A 695 -40.07 -15.39 -15.71
C LEU A 695 -39.13 -14.26 -16.10
N PHE A 696 -38.65 -14.29 -17.34
CA PHE A 696 -37.68 -13.32 -17.85
C PHE A 696 -38.14 -12.77 -19.19
N LEU A 697 -38.51 -11.50 -19.23
CA LEU A 697 -38.95 -10.81 -20.44
C LEU A 697 -37.75 -10.28 -21.23
N VAL A 698 -37.71 -10.51 -22.54
CA VAL A 698 -36.75 -9.89 -23.47
C VAL A 698 -37.49 -9.12 -24.55
N GLY A 699 -36.86 -8.06 -25.05
CA GLY A 699 -37.37 -7.21 -26.13
C GLY A 699 -37.98 -5.89 -25.65
N LYS A 700 -38.31 -5.76 -24.36
CA LYS A 700 -38.76 -4.48 -23.80
C LYS A 700 -38.33 -4.26 -22.35
N SER A 701 -37.88 -3.04 -22.06
CA SER A 701 -37.40 -2.65 -20.73
C SER A 701 -38.53 -2.51 -19.71
N VAL A 702 -38.30 -3.06 -18.52
CA VAL A 702 -39.23 -3.01 -17.39
C VAL A 702 -38.59 -2.21 -16.25
N ALA A 703 -39.35 -1.29 -15.67
CA ALA A 703 -38.85 -0.42 -14.61
C ALA A 703 -38.72 -1.16 -13.27
N LYS A 704 -37.66 -0.86 -12.52
CA LYS A 704 -37.44 -1.32 -11.12
C LYS A 704 -37.44 -2.84 -10.94
N VAL A 705 -36.99 -3.59 -11.94
CA VAL A 705 -36.79 -5.04 -11.85
C VAL A 705 -35.33 -5.42 -12.06
N ARG A 706 -34.96 -6.60 -11.58
CA ARG A 706 -33.61 -7.14 -11.75
C ARG A 706 -33.37 -7.44 -13.23
N THR A 707 -32.20 -7.08 -13.73
CA THR A 707 -31.84 -7.27 -15.14
C THR A 707 -30.77 -8.33 -15.29
N PHE A 708 -30.84 -9.04 -16.41
CA PHE A 708 -29.97 -10.14 -16.75
C PHE A 708 -29.50 -9.98 -18.19
N VAL A 709 -28.33 -10.51 -18.48
CA VAL A 709 -27.79 -10.56 -19.84
C VAL A 709 -27.59 -12.00 -20.27
N ARG A 710 -28.06 -12.32 -21.48
CA ARG A 710 -27.85 -13.62 -22.08
C ARG A 710 -26.40 -13.75 -22.52
N ARG A 711 -25.74 -14.80 -22.02
CA ARG A 711 -24.39 -15.22 -22.38
C ARG A 711 -24.40 -16.68 -22.81
N THR A 712 -23.41 -17.07 -23.61
CA THR A 712 -23.19 -18.46 -23.97
C THR A 712 -21.85 -18.88 -23.39
N ALA A 713 -21.88 -19.71 -22.35
CA ALA A 713 -20.66 -20.16 -21.66
C ALA A 713 -20.37 -21.63 -22.01
N GLN A 714 -19.09 -21.95 -22.15
CA GLN A 714 -18.61 -23.29 -22.47
C GLN A 714 -18.49 -24.12 -21.21
N ARG A 715 -18.89 -25.40 -21.28
CA ARG A 715 -18.76 -26.35 -20.17
C ARG A 715 -17.29 -26.56 -19.85
N LEU A 716 -16.89 -26.28 -18.62
CA LEU A 716 -15.54 -26.46 -18.09
C LEU A 716 -15.52 -27.68 -17.17
N SER A 717 -15.11 -28.82 -17.73
CA SER A 717 -14.81 -30.04 -16.99
C SER A 717 -13.30 -30.17 -16.77
N ARG A 718 -12.76 -31.39 -16.70
CA ARG A 718 -11.30 -31.64 -16.76
C ARG A 718 -10.71 -31.48 -18.16
N SER A 719 -11.57 -31.36 -19.19
CA SER A 719 -11.11 -31.13 -20.56
C SER A 719 -10.50 -29.74 -20.71
N LEU A 720 -9.42 -29.66 -21.48
CA LEU A 720 -8.79 -28.40 -21.86
C LEU A 720 -9.74 -27.60 -22.76
N LEU A 721 -9.97 -26.33 -22.43
CA LEU A 721 -10.53 -25.35 -23.36
C LEU A 721 -9.36 -24.56 -23.97
N ASP A 722 -9.22 -24.60 -25.29
CA ASP A 722 -8.13 -23.94 -26.02
C ASP A 722 -8.71 -22.82 -26.88
N PHE A 723 -8.46 -21.57 -26.51
CA PHE A 723 -8.98 -20.40 -27.22
C PHE A 723 -7.89 -19.79 -28.08
N GLN A 724 -8.23 -19.42 -29.31
CA GLN A 724 -7.34 -18.66 -30.18
C GLN A 724 -7.67 -17.17 -30.07
N TYR A 725 -6.68 -16.37 -29.70
CA TYR A 725 -6.77 -14.92 -29.59
C TYR A 725 -5.78 -14.26 -30.54
N THR A 726 -6.17 -13.17 -31.21
CA THR A 726 -5.25 -12.41 -32.07
C THR A 726 -5.06 -11.01 -31.51
N LYS A 727 -3.87 -10.78 -30.95
CA LYS A 727 -3.46 -9.47 -30.47
C LYS A 727 -3.21 -8.55 -31.66
N SER A 728 -3.89 -7.40 -31.67
CA SER A 728 -3.97 -6.54 -32.86
C SER A 728 -2.88 -5.45 -32.90
N SER A 729 -2.41 -5.04 -31.72
CA SER A 729 -1.46 -3.93 -31.56
C SER A 729 -0.36 -4.27 -30.54
N HIS A 730 0.59 -3.35 -30.35
CA HIS A 730 1.59 -3.45 -29.29
C HIS A 730 1.07 -2.93 -27.93
N GLU A 731 -0.13 -2.38 -27.90
CA GLU A 731 -0.75 -1.88 -26.68
C GLU A 731 -1.20 -3.03 -25.77
N ASP A 732 -1.43 -2.72 -24.49
CA ASP A 732 -1.93 -3.70 -23.53
C ASP A 732 -3.37 -4.08 -23.90
N GLU A 733 -3.64 -5.38 -23.98
CA GLU A 733 -4.97 -5.92 -24.25
C GLU A 733 -5.40 -6.79 -23.06
N LEU A 734 -6.61 -6.56 -22.55
CA LEU A 734 -7.19 -7.32 -21.43
C LEU A 734 -8.25 -8.28 -21.95
N VAL A 735 -8.04 -9.58 -21.71
CA VAL A 735 -9.02 -10.63 -21.92
C VAL A 735 -9.56 -11.08 -20.56
N THR A 736 -10.87 -11.24 -20.46
CA THR A 736 -11.54 -11.65 -19.23
C THR A 736 -12.08 -13.05 -19.38
N LEU A 737 -11.70 -13.93 -18.45
CA LEU A 737 -12.26 -15.26 -18.30
C LEU A 737 -13.27 -15.22 -17.14
N GLN A 738 -14.56 -15.32 -17.42
CA GLN A 738 -15.60 -15.44 -16.39
C GLN A 738 -15.89 -16.92 -16.13
N LEU A 739 -15.80 -17.34 -14.88
CA LEU A 739 -15.92 -18.73 -14.46
C LEU A 739 -17.12 -18.90 -13.55
N PHE A 740 -18.07 -19.73 -13.98
CA PHE A 740 -19.29 -20.05 -13.27
C PHE A 740 -19.18 -21.45 -12.64
N ARG A 741 -19.55 -21.60 -11.37
CA ARG A 741 -19.52 -22.89 -10.67
C ARG A 741 -20.93 -23.44 -10.47
N SER A 742 -21.07 -24.76 -10.60
CA SER A 742 -22.35 -25.46 -10.40
C SER A 742 -22.57 -25.97 -8.97
N SER A 743 -21.54 -25.97 -8.11
CA SER A 743 -21.62 -26.54 -6.75
C SER A 743 -21.81 -25.48 -5.67
N THR A 744 -22.60 -25.80 -4.65
CA THR A 744 -22.64 -25.10 -3.35
C THR A 744 -21.51 -25.48 -2.40
N ASP A 745 -20.63 -26.40 -2.80
CA ASP A 745 -19.57 -26.92 -1.95
C ASP A 745 -18.57 -25.81 -1.59
N GLU A 746 -18.22 -25.71 -0.31
CA GLU A 746 -17.33 -24.65 0.20
C GLU A 746 -15.89 -24.80 -0.30
N GLU A 747 -15.55 -25.95 -0.91
CA GLU A 747 -14.22 -26.20 -1.45
C GLU A 747 -13.82 -25.21 -2.54
N ARG A 748 -12.53 -24.84 -2.53
CA ARG A 748 -11.95 -23.94 -3.53
C ARG A 748 -11.68 -24.68 -4.84
N CYS A 749 -11.97 -24.04 -5.97
CA CYS A 749 -11.71 -24.57 -7.31
C CYS A 749 -10.42 -23.97 -7.87
N ARG A 750 -9.57 -24.79 -8.51
CA ARG A 750 -8.29 -24.33 -9.07
C ARG A 750 -8.30 -24.40 -10.59
N ILE A 751 -8.14 -23.25 -11.22
CA ILE A 751 -8.11 -23.09 -12.68
C ILE A 751 -6.73 -22.62 -13.12
N GLN A 752 -6.11 -23.38 -14.01
CA GLN A 752 -4.87 -23.01 -14.67
C GLN A 752 -5.17 -22.31 -16.00
N VAL A 753 -4.45 -21.21 -16.24
CA VAL A 753 -4.47 -20.47 -17.51
C VAL A 753 -3.04 -20.31 -18.01
N ASP A 754 -2.78 -20.84 -19.21
CA ASP A 754 -1.50 -20.67 -19.90
C ASP A 754 -1.69 -19.88 -21.21
N ILE A 755 -0.75 -18.99 -21.50
CA ILE A 755 -0.72 -18.17 -22.72
C ILE A 755 0.52 -18.53 -23.53
N ASP A 756 0.32 -19.04 -24.74
CA ASP A 756 1.40 -19.41 -25.65
C ASP A 756 1.25 -18.71 -26.99
N ARG A 757 2.36 -18.28 -27.59
CA ARG A 757 2.35 -17.70 -28.93
C ARG A 757 2.28 -18.81 -29.98
N VAL A 758 1.45 -18.63 -30.99
CA VAL A 758 1.45 -19.48 -32.18
C VAL A 758 2.53 -18.99 -33.14
N GLY A 759 3.56 -19.82 -33.36
CA GLY A 759 4.70 -19.50 -34.22
C GLY A 759 5.95 -19.03 -33.45
N PRO A 760 7.01 -18.60 -34.17
CA PRO A 760 8.27 -18.25 -33.53
C PRO A 760 8.13 -17.04 -32.60
N SER A 761 8.63 -17.20 -31.37
CA SER A 761 8.71 -16.12 -30.38
C SER A 761 10.04 -15.38 -30.57
N ALA A 762 9.99 -14.13 -31.00
CA ALA A 762 11.13 -13.24 -30.83
C ALA A 762 11.17 -12.82 -29.35
N ALA A 763 12.25 -13.12 -28.64
CA ALA A 763 12.53 -12.45 -27.38
C ALA A 763 12.82 -10.97 -27.70
N SER A 764 12.22 -10.06 -26.94
CA SER A 764 12.52 -8.63 -27.06
C SER A 764 13.66 -8.31 -26.09
N ASP A 765 14.82 -7.93 -26.64
CA ASP A 765 15.95 -7.44 -25.86
C ASP A 765 15.81 -5.92 -25.54
N VAL A 766 14.58 -5.41 -25.53
CA VAL A 766 14.24 -4.00 -25.35
C VAL A 766 13.46 -3.83 -24.05
N MET A 767 13.60 -2.64 -23.43
CA MET A 767 12.78 -2.20 -22.31
C MET A 767 11.31 -2.04 -22.73
N LEU A 768 10.42 -2.59 -21.93
CA LEU A 768 8.98 -2.63 -22.16
C LEU A 768 8.24 -1.97 -20.99
N PRO A 769 7.13 -1.24 -21.22
CA PRO A 769 6.38 -0.59 -20.16
C PRO A 769 5.60 -1.57 -19.27
N THR A 770 5.29 -2.77 -19.76
CA THR A 770 4.42 -3.75 -19.08
C THR A 770 4.86 -5.19 -19.36
N TRP A 771 4.41 -6.14 -18.54
CA TRP A 771 4.88 -7.52 -18.62
C TRP A 771 3.81 -8.57 -18.30
N THR A 772 3.65 -9.52 -19.23
CA THR A 772 2.69 -10.61 -19.13
C THR A 772 3.20 -11.75 -18.26
N VAL A 773 2.39 -12.14 -17.28
CA VAL A 773 2.54 -13.41 -16.57
C VAL A 773 1.79 -14.48 -17.36
N ARG A 774 2.53 -15.25 -18.17
CA ARG A 774 1.97 -16.24 -19.11
C ARG A 774 1.34 -17.47 -18.46
N ARG A 775 1.71 -17.80 -17.22
CA ARG A 775 1.18 -18.95 -16.48
C ARG A 775 0.54 -18.48 -15.19
N LYS A 776 -0.77 -18.60 -15.11
CA LYS A 776 -1.56 -18.20 -13.94
C LYS A 776 -2.35 -19.37 -13.39
N GLU A 777 -2.55 -19.36 -12.09
CA GLU A 777 -3.49 -20.23 -11.40
C GLU A 777 -4.46 -19.37 -10.61
N TYR A 778 -5.74 -19.53 -10.88
CA TYR A 778 -6.81 -18.89 -10.15
C TYR A 778 -7.35 -19.90 -9.14
N ASP A 779 -7.27 -19.53 -7.87
CA ASP A 779 -7.78 -20.30 -6.73
C ASP A 779 -9.08 -19.63 -6.27
N LEU A 780 -10.22 -20.22 -6.62
CA LEU A 780 -11.55 -19.62 -6.55
C LEU A 780 -12.29 -20.13 -5.33
N ARG A 781 -12.68 -19.24 -4.42
CA ARG A 781 -13.64 -19.57 -3.35
C ARG A 781 -15.02 -19.90 -3.95
N ALA A 782 -15.85 -20.66 -3.23
CA ALA A 782 -17.26 -20.78 -3.60
C ALA A 782 -17.96 -19.44 -3.39
N GLN A 783 -18.81 -19.03 -4.33
CA GLN A 783 -19.66 -17.86 -4.15
C GLN A 783 -20.99 -18.28 -3.53
N GLN A 784 -21.48 -17.54 -2.54
CA GLN A 784 -22.79 -17.83 -1.95
C GLN A 784 -23.90 -17.31 -2.87
N GLY A 785 -24.86 -18.19 -3.20
CA GLY A 785 -26.05 -17.86 -3.97
C GLY A 785 -26.00 -18.29 -5.45
N HIS A 786 -27.15 -18.72 -5.97
CA HIS A 786 -27.35 -19.11 -7.37
C HIS A 786 -28.19 -18.08 -8.11
N ASP A 787 -27.55 -17.05 -8.64
CA ASP A 787 -28.26 -15.99 -9.34
C ASP A 787 -28.24 -16.17 -10.86
N SER A 788 -27.32 -16.93 -11.44
CA SER A 788 -27.30 -17.19 -12.89
C SER A 788 -28.19 -18.37 -13.26
N VAL A 789 -28.87 -18.25 -14.41
CA VAL A 789 -29.89 -19.22 -14.86
C VAL A 789 -29.46 -19.87 -16.17
N LEU A 790 -29.25 -21.18 -16.17
CA LEU A 790 -29.01 -21.94 -17.40
C LEU A 790 -30.32 -22.14 -18.18
N LEU A 791 -30.38 -21.65 -19.41
CA LEU A 791 -31.55 -21.82 -20.27
C LEU A 791 -31.58 -23.25 -20.83
N GLY A 792 -32.67 -23.96 -20.55
CA GLY A 792 -32.88 -25.34 -21.01
C GLY A 792 -32.12 -26.42 -20.23
N HIS A 793 -31.54 -26.10 -19.08
CA HIS A 793 -30.86 -27.07 -18.21
C HIS A 793 -31.28 -26.91 -16.74
N ALA A 794 -31.16 -27.97 -15.94
CA ALA A 794 -31.62 -27.97 -14.55
C ALA A 794 -30.63 -27.39 -13.54
N ASP A 795 -29.33 -27.47 -13.85
CA ASP A 795 -28.26 -26.96 -13.00
C ASP A 795 -28.45 -25.46 -12.71
N GLN A 796 -28.10 -25.09 -11.49
CA GLN A 796 -27.94 -23.71 -11.07
C GLN A 796 -26.46 -23.38 -11.00
N VAL A 797 -26.11 -22.15 -11.35
CA VAL A 797 -24.73 -21.68 -11.34
C VAL A 797 -24.65 -20.35 -10.60
N ASP A 798 -23.50 -20.08 -9.99
CA ASP A 798 -23.22 -18.78 -9.37
C ASP A 798 -23.15 -17.63 -10.40
N VAL A 799 -22.92 -16.40 -9.96
CA VAL A 799 -22.75 -15.24 -10.86
C VAL A 799 -21.41 -15.23 -11.61
N GLY A 800 -20.52 -16.12 -11.18
CA GLY A 800 -19.20 -16.34 -11.74
C GLY A 800 -18.17 -15.27 -11.39
N TYR A 801 -16.95 -15.70 -11.15
CA TYR A 801 -15.81 -14.82 -10.92
C TYR A 801 -15.14 -14.41 -12.21
N ARG A 802 -14.73 -13.15 -12.31
CA ARG A 802 -13.91 -12.63 -13.42
C ARG A 802 -12.45 -12.89 -13.13
N CYS A 803 -11.74 -13.48 -14.08
CA CYS A 803 -10.31 -13.73 -14.04
C CYS A 803 -9.62 -12.91 -15.12
N PHE A 804 -8.74 -11.99 -14.73
CA PHE A 804 -8.10 -11.06 -15.66
C PHE A 804 -6.82 -11.62 -16.30
N ILE A 805 -6.86 -11.81 -17.62
CA ILE A 805 -5.77 -12.30 -18.46
C ILE A 805 -5.22 -11.12 -19.25
N ARG A 806 -4.09 -10.57 -18.80
CA ARG A 806 -3.41 -9.46 -19.47
C ARG A 806 -2.49 -10.00 -20.57
N LEU A 807 -2.57 -9.41 -21.75
CA LEU A 807 -1.59 -9.55 -22.82
C LEU A 807 -0.94 -8.18 -22.98
N ASP A 808 0.19 -8.00 -22.32
CA ASP A 808 0.90 -6.74 -22.20
C ASP A 808 1.88 -6.53 -23.38
N SER A 809 2.66 -5.45 -23.33
CA SER A 809 3.59 -5.04 -24.39
C SER A 809 4.73 -6.03 -24.68
N ASP A 810 5.06 -6.95 -23.78
CA ASP A 810 6.02 -8.05 -24.01
C ASP A 810 5.54 -9.10 -25.01
N LEU A 811 4.23 -9.12 -25.26
CA LEU A 811 3.61 -9.95 -26.28
C LEU A 811 3.34 -9.10 -27.53
N PRO A 812 4.14 -9.23 -28.61
CA PRO A 812 3.91 -8.47 -29.84
C PRO A 812 2.60 -8.87 -30.54
N PRO A 813 2.11 -8.07 -31.51
CA PRO A 813 0.97 -8.45 -32.35
C PRO A 813 1.14 -9.86 -32.94
N GLY A 814 0.06 -10.63 -32.94
CA GLY A 814 0.07 -12.01 -33.41
C GLY A 814 -0.98 -12.88 -32.75
N THR A 815 -0.98 -14.15 -33.12
CA THR A 815 -1.92 -15.14 -32.61
C THR A 815 -1.36 -15.84 -31.38
N TYR A 816 -2.20 -15.97 -30.35
CA TYR A 816 -1.93 -16.59 -29.07
C TYR A 816 -2.98 -17.68 -28.78
N GLN A 817 -2.53 -18.76 -28.16
CA GLN A 817 -3.37 -19.79 -27.57
C GLN A 817 -3.53 -19.50 -26.07
N ILE A 818 -4.77 -19.37 -25.62
CA ILE A 818 -5.14 -19.23 -24.22
C ILE A 818 -5.75 -20.56 -23.79
N ARG A 819 -5.01 -21.31 -22.99
CA ARG A 819 -5.35 -22.66 -22.56
C ARG A 819 -5.89 -22.62 -21.14
N VAL A 820 -7.17 -22.96 -20.98
CA VAL A 820 -7.87 -22.95 -19.70
C VAL A 820 -8.14 -24.40 -19.27
N LYS A 821 -7.64 -24.78 -18.10
CA LYS A 821 -7.78 -26.13 -17.57
C LYS A 821 -8.17 -26.10 -16.10
N ARG A 822 -9.14 -26.93 -15.72
CA ARG A 822 -9.46 -27.22 -14.33
C ARG A 822 -8.50 -28.25 -13.74
N MET A 823 -8.04 -28.00 -12.51
CA MET A 823 -7.02 -28.81 -11.83
C MET A 823 -7.57 -29.70 -10.71
N ASP A 824 -8.73 -29.37 -10.15
CA ASP A 824 -9.39 -30.11 -9.06
C ASP A 824 -10.41 -31.16 -9.54
N GLU A 825 -10.82 -32.05 -8.62
CA GLU A 825 -11.70 -33.19 -8.91
C GLU A 825 -13.21 -32.90 -8.78
N GLY A 826 -13.60 -31.66 -8.48
CA GLY A 826 -14.98 -31.26 -8.16
C GLY A 826 -15.96 -31.22 -9.34
N GLN A 827 -17.24 -30.94 -9.02
CA GLN A 827 -18.32 -30.78 -10.01
C GLN A 827 -18.00 -29.72 -11.06
N GLU A 828 -18.28 -30.03 -12.32
CA GLU A 828 -18.04 -29.19 -13.49
C GLU A 828 -18.64 -27.77 -13.37
N GLY A 829 -18.06 -26.83 -14.12
CA GLY A 829 -18.53 -25.46 -14.21
C GLY A 829 -18.71 -25.01 -15.65
N TYR A 830 -18.79 -23.71 -15.85
CA TYR A 830 -18.82 -23.08 -17.16
C TYR A 830 -17.79 -21.94 -17.21
N ALA A 831 -17.26 -21.69 -18.40
CA ALA A 831 -16.30 -20.64 -18.67
C ALA A 831 -16.80 -19.77 -19.82
N LEU A 832 -16.56 -18.47 -19.76
CA LEU A 832 -16.80 -17.52 -20.83
C LEU A 832 -15.54 -16.67 -20.99
N LEU A 833 -14.89 -16.77 -22.15
CA LEU A 833 -13.77 -15.91 -22.51
C LEU A 833 -14.28 -14.75 -23.38
N TYR A 834 -13.99 -13.51 -22.99
CA TYR A 834 -14.39 -12.33 -23.73
C TYR A 834 -13.40 -11.17 -23.57
N GLN A 835 -13.53 -10.18 -24.45
CA GLN A 835 -12.79 -8.92 -24.37
C GLN A 835 -13.77 -7.74 -24.38
N VAL A 836 -13.43 -6.70 -23.61
CA VAL A 836 -14.08 -5.40 -23.66
C VAL A 836 -13.05 -4.38 -24.15
N VAL A 837 -13.31 -3.76 -25.31
CA VAL A 837 -12.42 -2.74 -25.91
C VAL A 837 -13.07 -1.38 -25.75
N ALA A 838 -12.38 -0.39 -25.19
CA ALA A 838 -12.92 0.96 -25.06
C ALA A 838 -13.13 1.64 -26.42
N GLY A 839 -14.17 2.48 -26.49
CA GLY A 839 -14.56 3.22 -27.71
C GLY A 839 -15.54 2.46 -28.60
N GLN A 840 -16.03 3.12 -29.65
CA GLN A 840 -16.83 2.50 -30.71
C GLN A 840 -15.97 2.45 -31.98
N ARG A 841 -15.72 1.28 -32.58
CA ARG A 841 -15.07 1.23 -33.89
C ARG A 841 -16.11 1.49 -34.98
N PRO A 842 -15.81 2.32 -35.99
CA PRO A 842 -16.68 2.45 -37.14
C PRO A 842 -16.72 1.12 -37.90
N GLY A 843 -17.87 0.44 -37.85
CA GLY A 843 -18.27 -0.59 -38.82
C GLY A 843 -17.46 -1.88 -38.83
N ARG A 844 -17.53 -2.69 -37.76
CA ARG A 844 -17.25 -4.13 -37.88
C ARG A 844 -18.59 -4.87 -37.92
N THR A 845 -19.11 -5.11 -39.12
CA THR A 845 -20.24 -6.02 -39.32
C THR A 845 -19.82 -7.39 -38.79
N VAL A 846 -20.47 -7.85 -37.72
CA VAL A 846 -20.27 -9.20 -37.20
C VAL A 846 -20.75 -10.17 -38.29
N ARG A 847 -19.81 -10.75 -39.04
CA ARG A 847 -20.08 -11.97 -39.82
C ARG A 847 -20.20 -13.11 -38.81
N ILE A 848 -21.42 -13.47 -38.49
CA ILE A 848 -21.71 -14.82 -37.99
C ILE A 848 -21.55 -15.72 -39.22
N ASP A 849 -20.40 -16.37 -39.38
CA ASP A 849 -20.26 -17.44 -40.36
C ASP A 849 -21.10 -18.63 -39.86
N ALA A 850 -22.36 -18.64 -40.30
CA ALA A 850 -23.23 -19.80 -40.22
C ALA A 850 -22.77 -20.82 -41.28
N SER A 851 -21.73 -21.59 -40.98
CA SER A 851 -21.39 -22.79 -41.73
C SER A 851 -21.13 -23.96 -40.79
N ALA A 852 -22.20 -24.53 -40.24
CA ALA A 852 -22.25 -25.93 -39.86
C ALA A 852 -23.47 -26.53 -40.58
N GLY A 853 -23.19 -27.36 -41.58
CA GLY A 853 -24.18 -27.92 -42.49
C GLY A 853 -25.21 -28.79 -41.77
N VAL A 854 -26.47 -28.55 -42.10
CA VAL A 854 -27.53 -29.55 -42.01
C VAL A 854 -27.19 -30.61 -43.05
N GLY A 855 -26.64 -31.74 -42.60
CA GLY A 855 -26.59 -32.95 -43.41
C GLY A 855 -27.93 -33.65 -43.32
N ASP A 856 -28.75 -33.51 -44.36
CA ASP A 856 -29.89 -34.39 -44.60
C ASP A 856 -29.37 -35.82 -44.81
N GLY A 857 -29.78 -36.73 -43.93
CA GLY A 857 -29.63 -38.17 -44.08
C GLY A 857 -31.01 -38.81 -44.01
N ASN A 858 -31.38 -39.49 -45.10
CA ASN A 858 -32.59 -40.32 -45.28
C ASN A 858 -32.92 -41.22 -44.09
#